data_AF-Q01PE6-F1
#
_entry.id   AF-Q01PE6-F1
#
_cell.length_a   1.000
_cell.length_b   1.000
_cell.length_c   1.000
_cell.angle_alpha   90.00
_cell.angle_beta   90.00
_cell.angle_gamma   90.00
#
_symmetry.space_group_name_H-M   'P 1'
#
loop_
_entity.id
_entity.type
_entity.pdbx_description
1 polymer ?
#
loop_
_entity_poly.entity_id
_entity_poly.type
_entity_poly.pdbx_seq_one_letter_code
_entity_poly.pdbx_strand_id
1 'polypeptide(L)'
;MIQLRKSSWAILAVFPLMASIPGISQTAQKPKVPRRNLAKALTQDEINFIRPGVVVKVVSASIAKDGTISARVNLTDPKGLPLDRDGITTPGAVSMSFICAYIPSGKTQYVSYTTTTAKPTLPGNTNPAQIQAANDSGGTFTKNGDGDYTYTFKTQAPTTFDATVTHSIGVSAQRNLSEFITYAEWAETSNDVFNFVPNGSKVTVIRDVVPTAACNQCHDPLFGHGGSRVKVELCVMCHTPQTVNPDTQLTQDMNVLIHKIHMGENLPSVKAGTPYRIWHRGAWSDFSDVKFPSGTDEIKTCTVCHQKATQATNYYKAPSRAACGSCHDDVNFATGANHVNLPQVSDNQCVECHTQKGDLEFDASIQGAHTVANKSASLPGIVTTIQKIVNTAPGQTPAITFKITDKQGNPLDISKLTSVRVILAGPNSDYGFGPTGIRVSEDPSKTPGSGGVYTYTTTNKIPAGATGSYTVAIEARNSVNLLPGTVKQTAAIDWAQPTRMYFSVDSSKPAARRQVVATEKCAACHVDLTMVHSAVRNDTQECVMCHNPTLTDSSKAAVSFASQIHSIHRGNQLANPYVIGGRNYQDVGFPGDLRDCSVCHVNGSYNPDVVPTTTPIATPGALITPTTPPVTAACQGCHDDKATASHAAGQISQFGESCSICHGSNAAFSVDKVHSRVQ
;
A
#
# COMPACT_ATOMS: atom_id res chain seq x y z
N MET A 1 49.27 -9.24 -41.90
CA MET A 1 50.48 -9.94 -42.38
C MET A 1 50.39 -11.38 -41.93
N ILE A 2 50.63 -12.30 -42.87
CA ILE A 2 50.40 -13.74 -42.78
C ILE A 2 51.66 -14.42 -42.23
N GLN A 3 51.48 -15.49 -41.43
CA GLN A 3 52.17 -16.81 -41.49
C GLN A 3 52.55 -17.33 -40.09
N LEU A 4 51.87 -18.39 -39.61
CA LEU A 4 52.12 -19.84 -39.77
C LEU A 4 52.94 -20.36 -38.57
N ARG A 5 52.35 -21.13 -37.64
CA ARG A 5 52.04 -22.58 -37.66
C ARG A 5 53.25 -23.50 -37.41
N LYS A 6 53.14 -24.17 -36.24
CA LYS A 6 53.17 -25.64 -36.00
C LYS A 6 54.51 -26.38 -35.85
N SER A 7 54.43 -27.33 -34.92
CA SER A 7 54.97 -28.73 -34.87
C SER A 7 56.08 -28.90 -33.82
N SER A 8 55.92 -29.60 -32.68
CA SER A 8 55.51 -30.99 -32.34
C SER A 8 56.72 -31.92 -32.09
N TRP A 9 56.55 -32.85 -31.13
CA TRP A 9 57.31 -34.09 -30.79
C TRP A 9 58.25 -34.01 -29.57
N ALA A 10 57.89 -34.65 -28.44
CA ALA A 10 58.37 -35.97 -27.93
C ALA A 10 59.43 -35.75 -26.81
N ILE A 11 59.57 -36.45 -25.66
CA ILE A 11 59.17 -37.77 -25.15
C ILE A 11 59.55 -37.87 -23.63
N LEU A 12 58.83 -38.70 -22.85
CA LEU A 12 59.11 -39.37 -21.54
C LEU A 12 59.86 -38.67 -20.37
N ALA A 13 59.30 -38.76 -19.15
CA ALA A 13 59.60 -39.83 -18.17
C ALA A 13 58.99 -39.58 -16.77
N VAL A 14 58.70 -40.69 -16.09
CA VAL A 14 58.01 -40.88 -14.80
C VAL A 14 58.98 -40.74 -13.61
N PHE A 15 58.54 -40.19 -12.46
CA PHE A 15 58.55 -40.81 -11.10
C PHE A 15 58.09 -39.79 -10.03
N PRO A 16 57.38 -40.20 -8.95
CA PRO A 16 56.70 -39.31 -8.01
C PRO A 16 57.59 -38.96 -6.81
N LEU A 17 57.62 -37.68 -6.42
CA LEU A 17 58.20 -37.25 -5.16
C LEU A 17 57.12 -36.60 -4.29
N MET A 18 56.90 -37.18 -3.11
CA MET A 18 56.23 -36.51 -2.01
C MET A 18 57.03 -35.27 -1.62
N ALA A 19 56.39 -34.11 -1.61
CA ALA A 19 56.89 -32.92 -0.94
C ALA A 19 55.73 -32.20 -0.26
N SER A 20 55.89 -32.06 1.05
CA SER A 20 55.14 -31.30 2.04
C SER A 20 54.76 -29.89 1.57
N ILE A 21 53.46 -29.56 1.70
CA ILE A 21 52.93 -28.20 1.57
C ILE A 21 52.68 -27.63 2.98
N PRO A 22 53.13 -26.40 3.29
CA PRO A 22 52.91 -25.76 4.58
C PRO A 22 51.44 -25.33 4.75
N GLY A 23 50.94 -25.48 5.98
CA GLY A 23 49.57 -25.21 6.36
C GLY A 23 49.16 -23.76 6.17
N ILE A 24 48.21 -23.55 5.26
CA ILE A 24 47.31 -22.40 5.28
C ILE A 24 46.09 -22.83 6.09
N SER A 25 45.90 -22.22 7.26
CA SER A 25 44.67 -22.34 8.04
C SER A 25 43.53 -21.68 7.27
N GLN A 26 42.96 -22.40 6.32
CA GLN A 26 41.59 -22.15 5.89
C GLN A 26 40.71 -22.71 6.99
N THR A 27 40.26 -21.85 7.90
CA THR A 27 39.02 -22.11 8.61
C THR A 27 37.95 -22.26 7.53
N ALA A 28 37.64 -23.50 7.17
CA ALA A 28 36.50 -23.81 6.33
C ALA A 28 35.29 -23.14 6.97
N GLN A 29 34.81 -22.06 6.36
CA GLN A 29 33.47 -21.57 6.67
C GLN A 29 32.56 -22.77 6.40
N LYS A 30 32.02 -23.34 7.49
CA LYS A 30 30.94 -24.31 7.39
C LYS A 30 29.95 -23.74 6.39
N PRO A 31 29.58 -24.48 5.33
CA PRO A 31 28.54 -24.03 4.42
C PRO A 31 27.36 -23.60 5.28
N LYS A 32 26.92 -22.34 5.16
CA LYS A 32 25.63 -21.95 5.72
C LYS A 32 24.62 -22.87 5.03
N VAL A 33 24.18 -23.89 5.77
CA VAL A 33 23.12 -24.78 5.34
C VAL A 33 21.98 -23.88 4.87
N PRO A 34 21.49 -24.01 3.62
CA PRO A 34 20.35 -23.23 3.19
C PRO A 34 19.21 -23.51 4.16
N ARG A 35 18.67 -22.48 4.81
CA ARG A 35 17.37 -22.57 5.49
C ARG A 35 16.29 -22.75 4.43
N ARG A 36 16.26 -23.92 3.80
CA ARG A 36 15.21 -24.41 2.92
C ARG A 36 14.85 -25.78 3.42
N ASN A 37 13.81 -25.85 4.22
CA ASN A 37 12.85 -26.93 4.18
C ASN A 37 11.51 -26.34 4.60
N LEU A 38 10.64 -26.26 3.60
CA LEU A 38 9.17 -26.26 3.63
C LEU A 38 8.53 -25.66 4.88
N ALA A 39 7.74 -24.60 4.67
CA ALA A 39 6.62 -24.29 5.55
C ALA A 39 5.70 -25.51 5.59
N LYS A 40 5.98 -26.47 6.45
CA LYS A 40 4.97 -27.43 6.86
C LYS A 40 4.03 -26.58 7.71
N ALA A 41 2.82 -26.36 7.22
CA ALA A 41 1.78 -25.74 8.02
C ALA A 41 1.74 -26.46 9.38
N LEU A 42 1.92 -25.70 10.46
CA LEU A 42 1.89 -26.25 11.82
C LEU A 42 0.60 -27.06 12.01
N THR A 43 0.73 -28.23 12.60
CA THR A 43 -0.42 -28.98 13.10
C THR A 43 -1.13 -28.14 14.16
N GLN A 44 -2.42 -28.41 14.38
CA GLN A 44 -3.18 -27.69 15.39
C GLN A 44 -2.55 -27.84 16.79
N ASP A 45 -1.94 -28.99 17.07
CA ASP A 45 -1.23 -29.24 18.33
C ASP A 45 0.06 -28.43 18.45
N GLU A 46 0.85 -28.33 17.37
CA GLU A 46 2.02 -27.44 17.31
C GLU A 46 1.60 -25.97 17.52
N ILE A 47 0.51 -25.51 16.89
CA ILE A 47 -0.03 -24.16 17.11
C ILE A 47 -0.46 -23.96 18.57
N ASN A 48 -1.12 -24.95 19.16
CA ASN A 48 -1.60 -24.89 20.53
C ASN A 48 -0.47 -24.92 21.57
N PHE A 49 0.65 -25.55 21.25
CA PHE A 49 1.84 -25.58 22.09
C PHE A 49 2.68 -24.31 21.94
N ILE A 50 3.02 -23.92 20.71
CA ILE A 50 3.90 -22.78 20.39
C ILE A 50 3.20 -21.46 20.74
N ARG A 51 1.90 -21.40 20.43
CA ARG A 51 1.02 -20.24 20.65
C ARG A 51 1.61 -18.96 20.07
N PRO A 52 1.76 -18.87 18.73
CA PRO A 52 2.45 -17.76 18.09
C PRO A 52 1.89 -16.40 18.45
N GLY A 53 2.77 -15.41 18.47
CA GLY A 53 2.49 -14.01 18.71
C GLY A 53 2.82 -13.55 20.12
N VAL A 54 2.76 -12.23 20.28
CA VAL A 54 3.00 -11.55 21.55
C VAL A 54 2.10 -10.33 21.66
N VAL A 55 1.69 -10.01 22.88
CA VAL A 55 0.93 -8.82 23.25
C VAL A 55 1.58 -8.24 24.49
N VAL A 56 2.09 -7.01 24.39
CA VAL A 56 2.60 -6.27 25.54
C VAL A 56 1.66 -5.13 25.88
N LYS A 57 1.46 -4.87 27.18
CA LYS A 57 0.68 -3.75 27.70
C LYS A 57 1.38 -3.10 28.86
N VAL A 58 1.56 -1.79 28.84
CA VAL A 58 2.04 -1.04 30.01
C VAL A 58 0.84 -0.79 30.93
N VAL A 59 0.89 -1.31 32.15
CA VAL A 59 -0.24 -1.24 33.11
C VAL A 59 -0.10 -0.10 34.11
N SER A 60 1.13 0.33 34.39
CA SER A 60 1.41 1.50 35.23
C SER A 60 2.82 2.01 34.98
N ALA A 61 3.05 3.30 35.21
CA ALA A 61 4.36 3.92 35.17
C ALA A 61 4.50 4.99 36.27
N SER A 62 5.73 5.29 36.67
CA SER A 62 6.03 6.31 37.67
C SER A 62 7.39 6.96 37.44
N ILE A 63 7.54 8.19 37.94
CA ILE A 63 8.82 8.89 38.06
C ILE A 63 8.94 9.36 39.50
N ALA A 64 9.92 8.83 40.23
CA ALA A 64 10.19 9.23 41.61
C ALA A 64 10.86 10.60 41.67
N LYS A 65 10.87 11.23 42.86
CA LYS A 65 11.45 12.57 43.07
C LYS A 65 12.95 12.65 42.76
N ASP A 66 13.65 11.52 42.86
CA ASP A 66 15.07 11.40 42.51
C ASP A 66 15.30 11.22 41.00
N GLY A 67 14.24 11.20 40.20
CA GLY A 67 14.29 11.00 38.75
C GLY A 67 14.17 9.54 38.31
N THR A 68 14.06 8.58 39.23
CA THR A 68 13.95 7.14 38.87
C THR A 68 12.65 6.86 38.13
N ILE A 69 12.75 6.34 36.90
CA ILE A 69 11.62 6.00 36.03
C ILE A 69 11.37 4.50 36.11
N SER A 70 10.11 4.09 36.27
CA SER A 70 9.71 2.68 36.25
C SER A 70 8.40 2.45 35.49
N ALA A 71 8.26 1.27 34.90
CA ALA A 71 7.05 0.84 34.19
C ALA A 71 6.75 -0.62 34.48
N ARG A 72 5.50 -0.94 34.83
CA ARG A 72 5.02 -2.32 34.95
C ARG A 72 4.29 -2.69 33.66
N VAL A 73 4.58 -3.88 33.14
CA VAL A 73 4.00 -4.39 31.90
C VAL A 73 3.40 -5.78 32.10
N ASN A 74 2.28 -6.01 31.41
CA ASN A 74 1.75 -7.34 31.17
C ASN A 74 2.24 -7.85 29.81
N LEU A 75 2.58 -9.13 29.74
CA LEU A 75 3.07 -9.80 28.57
C LEU A 75 2.31 -11.12 28.35
N THR A 76 1.57 -11.21 27.26
CA THR A 76 0.76 -12.39 26.92
C THR A 76 0.94 -12.79 25.47
N ASP A 77 0.43 -13.97 25.12
CA ASP A 77 0.13 -14.29 23.72
C ASP A 77 -1.19 -13.63 23.27
N PRO A 78 -1.59 -13.76 21.98
CA PRO A 78 -2.85 -13.21 21.48
C PRO A 78 -4.12 -13.82 22.09
N LYS A 79 -4.02 -14.98 22.75
CA LYS A 79 -5.13 -15.69 23.42
C LYS A 79 -5.15 -15.43 24.94
N GLY A 80 -4.28 -14.56 25.45
CA GLY A 80 -4.24 -14.14 26.86
C GLY A 80 -3.41 -15.02 27.81
N LEU A 81 -2.66 -16.01 27.32
CA LEU A 81 -1.75 -16.76 28.18
C LEU A 81 -0.56 -15.87 28.59
N PRO A 82 -0.22 -15.76 29.89
CA PRO A 82 0.99 -15.08 30.34
C PRO A 82 2.25 -15.70 29.72
N LEU A 83 3.14 -14.88 29.20
CA LEU A 83 4.40 -15.33 28.60
C LEU A 83 5.58 -15.11 29.55
N ASP A 84 6.48 -16.08 29.59
CA ASP A 84 7.77 -15.94 30.24
C ASP A 84 8.77 -15.25 29.32
N ARG A 85 9.22 -14.06 29.73
CA ARG A 85 10.15 -13.22 28.99
C ARG A 85 11.44 -13.96 28.62
N ASP A 86 11.96 -14.81 29.51
CA ASP A 86 13.24 -15.49 29.29
C ASP A 86 13.07 -16.79 28.45
N GLY A 87 11.83 -17.16 28.12
CA GLY A 87 11.53 -18.32 27.27
C GLY A 87 11.76 -19.67 27.95
N ILE A 88 11.77 -19.72 29.28
CA ILE A 88 12.04 -20.93 30.05
C ILE A 88 10.76 -21.76 30.22
N THR A 89 9.66 -21.12 30.60
CA THR A 89 8.36 -21.82 30.83
C THR A 89 7.40 -21.72 29.65
N THR A 90 7.64 -20.80 28.71
CA THR A 90 6.85 -20.65 27.48
C THR A 90 7.76 -20.62 26.25
N PRO A 91 7.36 -21.19 25.10
CA PRO A 91 8.17 -21.19 23.88
C PRO A 91 8.64 -19.79 23.46
N GLY A 92 9.95 -19.62 23.31
CA GLY A 92 10.56 -18.41 22.76
C GLY A 92 10.67 -17.25 23.73
N ALA A 93 11.91 -16.78 23.91
CA ALA A 93 12.20 -15.59 24.70
C ALA A 93 11.60 -14.33 24.06
N VAL A 94 11.20 -13.38 24.89
CA VAL A 94 10.67 -12.07 24.49
C VAL A 94 11.66 -10.98 24.87
N SER A 95 12.20 -10.29 23.88
CA SER A 95 12.95 -9.05 24.09
C SER A 95 11.98 -7.87 24.21
N MET A 96 12.25 -6.94 25.13
CA MET A 96 11.47 -5.71 25.26
C MET A 96 12.41 -4.49 25.29
N SER A 97 12.07 -3.45 24.53
CA SER A 97 12.76 -2.15 24.51
C SER A 97 11.81 -1.06 24.96
N PHE A 98 12.28 -0.16 25.81
CA PHE A 98 11.47 0.90 26.43
C PHE A 98 11.98 2.30 26.09
N ILE A 99 11.08 3.25 25.95
CA ILE A 99 11.35 4.69 25.79
C ILE A 99 10.50 5.48 26.78
N CYS A 100 11.07 6.55 27.34
CA CYS A 100 10.34 7.50 28.18
C CYS A 100 10.44 8.91 27.58
N ALA A 101 9.29 9.55 27.39
CA ALA A 101 9.17 10.90 26.86
C ALA A 101 8.10 11.70 27.60
N TYR A 102 8.10 13.02 27.41
CA TYR A 102 7.08 13.91 27.99
C TYR A 102 6.70 15.01 27.00
N ILE A 103 5.54 15.62 27.21
CA ILE A 103 5.10 16.81 26.47
C ILE A 103 5.29 18.02 27.40
N PRO A 104 6.23 18.94 27.12
CA PRO A 104 6.44 20.12 27.95
C PRO A 104 5.19 20.99 28.05
N SER A 105 5.07 21.77 29.13
CA SER A 105 3.94 22.67 29.34
C SER A 105 3.75 23.64 28.17
N GLY A 106 2.51 23.73 27.68
CA GLY A 106 2.15 24.55 26.52
C GLY A 106 2.69 24.05 25.16
N LYS A 107 3.24 22.84 25.08
CA LYS A 107 3.73 22.21 23.84
C LYS A 107 2.85 21.03 23.42
N THR A 108 3.08 20.55 22.20
CA THR A 108 2.32 19.44 21.56
C THR A 108 3.21 18.31 21.05
N GLN A 109 4.53 18.47 21.18
CA GLN A 109 5.55 17.53 20.70
C GLN A 109 6.19 16.83 21.90
N TYR A 110 6.54 15.56 21.71
CA TYR A 110 7.32 14.84 22.70
C TYR A 110 8.77 15.35 22.75
N VAL A 111 9.34 15.33 23.94
CA VAL A 111 10.78 15.39 24.20
C VAL A 111 11.15 14.14 24.99
N SER A 112 12.18 13.43 24.55
CA SER A 112 12.53 12.13 25.14
C SER A 112 13.61 12.27 26.20
N TYR A 113 13.41 11.59 27.33
CA TYR A 113 14.44 11.45 28.36
C TYR A 113 15.50 10.44 27.93
N THR A 114 15.05 9.33 27.35
CA THR A 114 15.95 8.29 26.85
C THR A 114 16.52 8.73 25.51
N THR A 115 17.82 8.98 25.49
CA THR A 115 18.54 9.46 24.32
C THR A 115 19.81 8.65 24.07
N THR A 116 20.33 8.74 22.86
CA THR A 116 21.63 8.22 22.49
C THR A 116 22.43 9.26 21.71
N THR A 117 23.76 9.22 21.84
CA THR A 117 24.66 10.04 21.02
C THR A 117 25.02 9.28 19.76
N ALA A 118 24.40 9.64 18.65
CA ALA A 118 24.64 9.06 17.33
C ALA A 118 25.77 9.81 16.61
N LYS A 119 26.84 9.10 16.26
CA LYS A 119 27.92 9.62 15.41
C LYS A 119 27.60 9.33 13.94
N PRO A 120 28.05 10.16 12.98
CA PRO A 120 27.98 9.78 11.58
C PRO A 120 28.80 8.51 11.33
N THR A 121 28.29 7.66 10.45
CA THR A 121 28.86 6.37 10.06
C THR A 121 29.13 6.25 8.56
N LEU A 122 28.64 7.21 7.76
CA LEU A 122 28.92 7.29 6.33
C LEU A 122 30.43 7.53 6.13
N PRO A 123 31.12 6.72 5.30
CA PRO A 123 32.56 6.86 5.09
C PRO A 123 32.97 8.27 4.67
N GLY A 124 33.96 8.84 5.36
CA GLY A 124 34.48 10.18 5.09
C GLY A 124 33.63 11.33 5.66
N ASN A 125 32.51 11.05 6.31
CA ASN A 125 31.65 12.08 6.90
C ASN A 125 32.22 12.60 8.23
N THR A 126 32.32 13.93 8.35
CA THR A 126 32.89 14.63 9.52
C THR A 126 31.84 15.44 10.30
N ASN A 127 30.55 15.23 10.03
CA ASN A 127 29.47 15.90 10.74
C ASN A 127 29.55 15.68 12.27
N PRO A 128 29.08 16.66 13.06
CA PRO A 128 29.01 16.50 14.50
C PRO A 128 28.02 15.40 14.89
N ALA A 129 28.33 14.71 15.99
CA ALA A 129 27.41 13.76 16.60
C ALA A 129 26.10 14.45 17.02
N GLN A 130 24.99 13.73 16.90
CA GLN A 130 23.66 14.21 17.26
C GLN A 130 23.13 13.45 18.47
N ILE A 131 22.45 14.15 19.37
CA ILE A 131 21.67 13.51 20.43
C ILE A 131 20.30 13.19 19.84
N GLN A 132 19.93 11.91 19.83
CA GLN A 132 18.67 11.43 19.29
C GLN A 132 17.82 10.81 20.38
N ALA A 133 16.50 10.93 20.28
CA ALA A 133 15.61 10.10 21.07
C ALA A 133 15.86 8.61 20.75
N ALA A 134 15.92 7.78 21.78
CA ALA A 134 16.23 6.36 21.66
C ALA A 134 15.57 5.56 22.78
N ASN A 135 15.65 4.22 22.69
CA ASN A 135 15.28 3.37 23.82
C ASN A 135 16.30 3.52 24.95
N ASP A 136 15.87 3.24 26.18
CA ASP A 136 16.75 3.06 27.33
C ASP A 136 17.77 1.95 27.05
N SER A 137 18.98 2.13 27.59
CA SER A 137 20.05 1.14 27.49
C SER A 137 20.61 0.88 28.88
N GLY A 138 20.44 -0.35 29.35
CA GLY A 138 20.96 -0.82 30.64
C GLY A 138 19.98 -0.74 31.81
N GLY A 139 18.69 -0.46 31.59
CA GLY A 139 17.66 -0.68 32.60
C GLY A 139 17.50 -2.15 32.96
N THR A 140 16.79 -2.43 34.05
CA THR A 140 16.69 -3.76 34.67
C THR A 140 15.24 -4.21 34.80
N PHE A 141 15.02 -5.53 34.76
CA PHE A 141 13.71 -6.12 34.99
C PHE A 141 13.62 -6.77 36.37
N THR A 142 12.48 -6.58 37.01
CA THR A 142 12.01 -7.38 38.14
C THR A 142 10.84 -8.23 37.67
N LYS A 143 10.90 -9.55 37.89
CA LYS A 143 9.79 -10.48 37.59
C LYS A 143 8.83 -10.48 38.76
N ASN A 144 7.60 -10.01 38.55
CA ASN A 144 6.54 -10.07 39.55
C ASN A 144 5.78 -11.42 39.45
N GLY A 145 5.72 -11.97 38.24
CA GLY A 145 5.17 -13.27 37.89
C GLY A 145 5.38 -13.56 36.40
N ASP A 146 5.01 -14.75 35.93
CA ASP A 146 4.96 -15.01 34.48
C ASP A 146 3.97 -14.03 33.84
N GLY A 147 4.38 -13.38 32.75
CA GLY A 147 3.61 -12.34 32.08
C GLY A 147 3.46 -11.01 32.84
N ASP A 148 4.14 -10.80 33.97
CA ASP A 148 4.10 -9.53 34.73
C ASP A 148 5.50 -9.10 35.16
N TYR A 149 5.96 -7.98 34.60
CA TYR A 149 7.33 -7.50 34.77
C TYR A 149 7.35 -6.02 35.07
N THR A 150 8.22 -5.61 36.00
CA THR A 150 8.56 -4.21 36.22
C THR A 150 9.90 -3.90 35.59
N TYR A 151 9.96 -2.92 34.69
CA TYR A 151 11.18 -2.38 34.12
C TYR A 151 11.56 -1.08 34.84
N THR A 152 12.78 -1.02 35.35
CA THR A 152 13.39 0.19 35.92
C THR A 152 14.42 0.71 34.94
N PHE A 153 14.23 1.95 34.49
CA PHE A 153 15.11 2.56 33.50
C PHE A 153 16.48 2.88 34.12
N LYS A 154 17.53 2.79 33.32
CA LYS A 154 18.83 3.35 33.71
C LYS A 154 18.84 4.86 33.52
N THR A 155 18.23 5.36 32.45
CA THR A 155 17.99 6.78 32.27
C THR A 155 17.13 7.31 33.42
N GLN A 156 17.56 8.42 34.01
CA GLN A 156 16.80 9.17 35.00
C GLN A 156 16.20 10.42 34.35
N ALA A 157 15.00 10.80 34.79
CA ALA A 157 14.50 12.14 34.57
C ALA A 157 15.34 13.14 35.40
N PRO A 158 15.50 14.40 34.96
CA PRO A 158 16.11 15.44 35.81
C PRO A 158 15.32 15.56 37.11
N THR A 159 15.97 15.78 38.25
CA THR A 159 15.27 15.98 39.54
C THR A 159 14.33 17.19 39.55
N THR A 160 14.44 18.06 38.55
CA THR A 160 13.59 19.23 38.30
C THR A 160 12.48 18.98 37.29
N PHE A 161 12.20 17.73 36.91
CA PHE A 161 11.14 17.41 35.95
C PHE A 161 9.78 17.95 36.41
N ASP A 162 8.96 18.38 35.45
CA ASP A 162 7.62 18.89 35.72
C ASP A 162 6.65 17.74 35.96
N ALA A 163 6.38 17.41 37.23
CA ALA A 163 5.47 16.33 37.59
C ALA A 163 3.98 16.60 37.23
N THR A 164 3.64 17.77 36.68
CA THR A 164 2.27 18.17 36.32
C THR A 164 1.93 17.94 34.85
N VAL A 165 2.93 17.70 33.99
CA VAL A 165 2.70 17.46 32.55
C VAL A 165 2.62 15.98 32.20
N THR A 166 2.11 15.69 31.01
CA THR A 166 1.97 14.32 30.53
C THR A 166 3.33 13.72 30.17
N HIS A 167 3.58 12.55 30.73
CA HIS A 167 4.69 11.66 30.45
C HIS A 167 4.16 10.39 29.81
N SER A 168 5.01 9.72 29.04
CA SER A 168 4.63 8.53 28.28
C SER A 168 5.73 7.49 28.32
N ILE A 169 5.34 6.24 28.54
CA ILE A 169 6.20 5.07 28.36
C ILE A 169 5.78 4.34 27.10
N GLY A 170 6.72 4.17 26.17
CA GLY A 170 6.57 3.33 24.99
C GLY A 170 7.33 2.03 25.18
N VAL A 171 6.75 0.92 24.75
CA VAL A 171 7.39 -0.41 24.76
C VAL A 171 7.25 -1.09 23.41
N SER A 172 8.32 -1.78 23.00
CA SER A 172 8.34 -2.69 21.87
C SER A 172 8.78 -4.06 22.35
N ALA A 173 7.90 -5.06 22.24
CA ALA A 173 8.17 -6.45 22.52
C ALA A 173 8.37 -7.23 21.21
N GLN A 174 9.40 -8.07 21.15
CA GLN A 174 9.64 -9.02 20.07
C GLN A 174 9.91 -10.41 20.63
N ARG A 175 9.08 -11.38 20.25
CA ARG A 175 9.21 -12.78 20.65
C ARG A 175 10.02 -13.55 19.61
N ASN A 176 10.94 -14.40 20.06
CA ASN A 176 11.77 -15.21 19.19
C ASN A 176 11.28 -16.67 19.19
N LEU A 177 10.56 -17.05 18.15
CA LEU A 177 10.08 -18.43 17.95
C LEU A 177 10.87 -19.22 16.90
N SER A 178 12.06 -18.74 16.51
CA SER A 178 12.84 -19.33 15.41
C SER A 178 13.31 -20.78 15.66
N GLU A 179 13.25 -21.26 16.91
CA GLU A 179 13.46 -22.66 17.27
C GLU A 179 12.27 -23.56 16.88
N PHE A 180 11.06 -23.01 16.91
CA PHE A 180 9.81 -23.77 16.77
C PHE A 180 9.20 -23.65 15.37
N ILE A 181 9.31 -22.48 14.75
CA ILE A 181 8.63 -22.15 13.49
C ILE A 181 9.57 -21.43 12.54
N THR A 182 9.32 -21.62 11.24
CA THR A 182 10.09 -21.00 10.16
C THR A 182 9.34 -19.83 9.52
N TYR A 183 8.64 -18.93 10.25
CA TYR A 183 7.85 -17.88 9.57
C TYR A 183 7.68 -16.49 10.22
N ALA A 184 7.34 -15.55 9.31
CA ALA A 184 6.77 -14.20 9.40
C ALA A 184 7.08 -13.28 10.60
N GLU A 185 7.86 -12.24 10.30
CA GLU A 185 8.48 -11.28 11.23
C GLU A 185 7.53 -10.47 12.14
N TRP A 186 6.28 -10.21 11.76
CA TRP A 186 5.45 -9.19 12.44
C TRP A 186 4.47 -9.73 13.48
N ALA A 187 4.01 -10.98 13.36
CA ALA A 187 3.08 -11.56 14.36
C ALA A 187 3.71 -11.64 15.75
N GLU A 188 5.04 -11.72 15.79
CA GLU A 188 5.86 -11.76 17.01
C GLU A 188 6.30 -10.38 17.50
N THR A 189 5.71 -9.30 16.97
CA THR A 189 5.97 -7.93 17.46
C THR A 189 4.72 -7.31 18.05
N SER A 190 4.87 -6.71 19.23
CA SER A 190 3.82 -5.92 19.87
C SER A 190 4.37 -4.62 20.41
N ASN A 191 3.61 -3.54 20.25
CA ASN A 191 3.96 -2.23 20.78
C ASN A 191 2.82 -1.67 21.63
N ASP A 192 3.17 -0.90 22.64
CA ASP A 192 2.19 -0.18 23.46
C ASP A 192 2.77 1.16 23.94
N VAL A 193 1.87 2.12 24.19
CA VAL A 193 2.22 3.42 24.75
C VAL A 193 1.22 3.75 25.86
N PHE A 194 1.74 4.15 27.01
CA PHE A 194 0.96 4.51 28.18
C PHE A 194 1.29 5.93 28.64
N ASN A 195 0.26 6.76 28.70
CA ASN A 195 0.35 8.16 29.11
C ASN A 195 -0.05 8.30 30.59
N PHE A 196 0.69 9.10 31.35
CA PHE A 196 0.43 9.35 32.76
C PHE A 196 0.92 10.75 33.18
N VAL A 197 0.45 11.24 34.32
CA VAL A 197 1.00 12.44 34.96
C VAL A 197 1.64 12.01 36.29
N PRO A 198 2.94 12.25 36.52
CA PRO A 198 3.64 11.73 37.70
C PRO A 198 3.02 12.13 39.05
N ASN A 199 2.37 13.30 39.15
CA ASN A 199 1.69 13.73 40.38
C ASN A 199 0.31 13.08 40.62
N GLY A 200 -0.14 12.18 39.74
CA GLY A 200 -1.43 11.48 39.83
C GLY A 200 -2.64 12.23 39.24
N SER A 201 -2.44 13.42 38.67
CA SER A 201 -3.49 14.15 37.96
C SER A 201 -3.94 13.40 36.69
N LYS A 202 -5.13 13.71 36.20
CA LYS A 202 -5.63 13.13 34.94
C LYS A 202 -4.77 13.62 33.77
N VAL A 203 -4.51 12.72 32.82
CA VAL A 203 -3.90 13.07 31.53
C VAL A 203 -4.88 13.93 30.74
N THR A 204 -4.45 15.13 30.36
CA THR A 204 -5.25 16.08 29.55
C THR A 204 -4.59 16.47 28.23
N VAL A 205 -3.28 16.21 28.09
CA VAL A 205 -2.50 16.53 26.90
C VAL A 205 -1.94 15.23 26.33
N ILE A 206 -2.26 14.95 25.07
CA ILE A 206 -1.71 13.83 24.32
C ILE A 206 -1.26 14.30 22.95
N ARG A 207 -0.50 13.47 22.25
CA ARG A 207 -0.17 13.66 20.83
C ARG A 207 -0.79 12.55 20.00
N ASP A 208 -1.97 12.83 19.45
CA ASP A 208 -2.80 11.90 18.68
C ASP A 208 -3.30 12.60 17.41
N VAL A 209 -2.40 12.71 16.43
CA VAL A 209 -2.65 13.45 15.17
C VAL A 209 -3.03 12.51 14.02
N VAL A 210 -2.35 11.36 13.92
CA VAL A 210 -2.63 10.30 12.95
C VAL A 210 -2.48 8.96 13.69
N PRO A 211 -3.52 8.11 13.72
CA PRO A 211 -3.45 6.83 14.40
C PRO A 211 -2.84 5.76 13.50
N THR A 212 -2.29 4.69 14.06
CA THR A 212 -1.75 3.55 13.27
C THR A 212 -2.77 2.97 12.29
N ALA A 213 -4.04 2.95 12.68
CA ALA A 213 -5.13 2.45 11.84
C ALA A 213 -5.30 3.25 10.53
N ALA A 214 -4.89 4.53 10.49
CA ALA A 214 -4.91 5.30 9.25
C ALA A 214 -3.84 4.82 8.26
N CYS A 215 -2.64 4.49 8.76
CA CYS A 215 -1.53 3.97 7.94
C CYS A 215 -1.79 2.54 7.44
N ASN A 216 -2.39 1.69 8.28
CA ASN A 216 -2.70 0.31 7.92
C ASN A 216 -3.85 0.18 6.90
N GLN A 217 -4.45 1.27 6.44
CA GLN A 217 -5.31 1.22 5.26
C GLN A 217 -4.53 0.78 4.02
N CYS A 218 -3.22 1.09 3.97
CA CYS A 218 -2.33 0.71 2.87
C CYS A 218 -1.21 -0.26 3.31
N HIS A 219 -0.66 -0.08 4.52
CA HIS A 219 0.57 -0.78 4.93
C HIS A 219 0.36 -2.12 5.63
N ASP A 220 -0.87 -2.49 6.01
CA ASP A 220 -1.12 -3.46 7.08
C ASP A 220 -0.22 -4.74 7.10
N PRO A 221 0.65 -4.91 8.11
CA PRO A 221 0.97 -3.95 9.18
C PRO A 221 2.01 -2.91 8.74
N LEU A 222 1.83 -1.65 9.11
CA LEU A 222 2.92 -0.67 9.13
C LEU A 222 4.08 -1.21 9.96
N PHE A 223 5.31 -1.09 9.45
CA PHE A 223 6.50 -1.46 10.20
C PHE A 223 7.70 -0.54 9.93
N GLY A 224 8.59 -0.47 10.92
CA GLY A 224 9.86 0.24 10.88
C GLY A 224 10.95 -0.47 11.68
N HIS A 225 12.20 -0.11 11.40
CA HIS A 225 13.39 -0.64 12.09
C HIS A 225 13.49 -2.17 12.11
N GLY A 226 13.23 -2.83 10.97
CA GLY A 226 13.29 -4.29 10.85
C GLY A 226 12.14 -4.99 11.59
N GLY A 227 10.93 -4.47 11.47
CA GLY A 227 9.72 -5.11 11.99
C GLY A 227 9.40 -4.85 13.47
N SER A 228 10.33 -4.28 14.23
CA SER A 228 10.20 -4.06 15.68
C SER A 228 9.25 -2.93 16.08
N ARG A 229 9.00 -1.96 15.20
CA ARG A 229 8.11 -0.82 15.48
C ARG A 229 6.96 -0.84 14.49
N VAL A 230 5.76 -1.02 14.99
CA VAL A 230 4.53 -1.22 14.19
C VAL A 230 3.40 -0.26 14.56
N LYS A 231 3.66 0.69 15.48
CA LYS A 231 2.68 1.68 15.92
C LYS A 231 3.19 3.10 15.80
N VAL A 232 2.43 3.95 15.11
CA VAL A 232 2.65 5.40 15.01
C VAL A 232 2.73 6.05 16.38
N GLU A 233 1.90 5.59 17.32
CA GLU A 233 1.87 6.10 18.69
C GLU A 233 3.23 5.93 19.39
N LEU A 234 3.97 4.86 19.06
CA LEU A 234 5.35 4.64 19.53
C LEU A 234 6.35 5.46 18.70
N CYS A 235 6.18 5.52 17.37
CA CYS A 235 7.09 6.24 16.48
C CYS A 235 7.28 7.70 16.89
N VAL A 236 6.21 8.40 17.24
CA VAL A 236 6.24 9.83 17.61
C VAL A 236 6.98 10.14 18.91
N MET A 237 7.35 9.12 19.70
CA MET A 237 8.22 9.31 20.86
C MET A 237 9.71 9.38 20.45
N CYS A 238 10.09 8.80 19.32
CA CYS A 238 11.45 8.88 18.79
C CYS A 238 11.59 9.94 17.69
N HIS A 239 10.62 9.98 16.78
CA HIS A 239 10.58 10.86 15.62
C HIS A 239 10.02 12.23 15.99
N THR A 240 10.81 12.98 16.76
CA THR A 240 10.52 14.33 17.25
C THR A 240 11.50 15.33 16.64
N PRO A 241 11.27 16.66 16.80
CA PRO A 241 12.25 17.67 16.39
C PRO A 241 13.65 17.51 17.00
N GLN A 242 13.76 16.79 18.13
CA GLN A 242 15.03 16.49 18.80
C GLN A 242 15.91 15.54 17.97
N THR A 243 15.34 14.75 17.07
CA THR A 243 16.05 13.68 16.35
C THR A 243 16.49 14.13 14.97
N VAL A 244 17.80 14.28 14.76
CA VAL A 244 18.42 14.60 13.48
C VAL A 244 19.38 13.48 13.09
N ASN A 245 19.33 13.02 11.84
CA ASN A 245 20.25 12.00 11.34
C ASN A 245 21.66 12.62 11.18
N PRO A 246 22.69 12.15 11.91
CA PRO A 246 24.02 12.78 11.88
C PRO A 246 24.69 12.68 10.51
N ASP A 247 24.39 11.63 9.74
CA ASP A 247 25.00 11.40 8.44
C ASP A 247 24.51 12.38 7.37
N THR A 248 23.21 12.66 7.36
CA THR A 248 22.56 13.47 6.32
C THR A 248 22.17 14.86 6.79
N GLN A 249 22.23 15.13 8.10
CA GLN A 249 21.69 16.33 8.75
C GLN A 249 20.18 16.55 8.52
N LEU A 250 19.47 15.54 8.00
CA LEU A 250 18.03 15.58 7.82
C LEU A 250 17.34 15.33 9.15
N THR A 251 16.37 16.18 9.49
CA THR A 251 15.47 15.92 10.62
C THR A 251 14.71 14.61 10.40
N GLN A 252 14.48 13.90 11.50
CA GLN A 252 13.68 12.70 11.56
C GLN A 252 12.36 12.96 12.30
N ASP A 253 11.94 14.21 12.44
CA ASP A 253 10.61 14.54 12.99
C ASP A 253 9.52 13.87 12.15
N MET A 254 8.55 13.24 12.81
CA MET A 254 7.57 12.37 12.18
C MET A 254 6.79 13.07 11.06
N ASN A 255 6.40 14.34 11.27
CA ASN A 255 5.66 15.10 10.27
C ASN A 255 6.52 15.38 9.01
N VAL A 256 7.80 15.71 9.16
CA VAL A 256 8.70 15.99 8.03
C VAL A 256 9.04 14.70 7.29
N LEU A 257 9.42 13.68 8.04
CA LEU A 257 9.85 12.39 7.49
C LEU A 257 8.74 11.75 6.67
N ILE A 258 7.54 11.62 7.25
CA ILE A 258 6.43 10.90 6.59
C ILE A 258 5.93 11.65 5.37
N HIS A 259 5.79 12.98 5.44
CA HIS A 259 5.42 13.76 4.26
C HIS A 259 6.45 13.65 3.14
N LYS A 260 7.76 13.73 3.43
CA LYS A 260 8.81 13.60 2.40
C LYS A 260 8.83 12.22 1.77
N ILE A 261 8.70 11.16 2.57
CA ILE A 261 8.60 9.77 2.05
C ILE A 261 7.44 9.65 1.06
N HIS A 262 6.25 10.15 1.42
CA HIS A 262 5.05 9.99 0.60
C HIS A 262 4.95 10.98 -0.57
N MET A 263 5.65 12.12 -0.48
CA MET A 263 5.87 12.97 -1.64
C MET A 263 6.81 12.29 -2.64
N GLY A 264 7.87 11.62 -2.17
CA GLY A 264 8.74 10.78 -3.01
C GLY A 264 9.17 11.47 -4.31
N GLU A 265 8.82 10.88 -5.45
CA GLU A 265 9.14 11.42 -6.79
C GLU A 265 8.54 12.81 -7.06
N ASN A 266 7.51 13.18 -6.29
CA ASN A 266 6.81 14.44 -6.43
C ASN A 266 7.44 15.60 -5.66
N LEU A 267 8.42 15.36 -4.80
CA LEU A 267 9.16 16.42 -4.12
C LEU A 267 9.80 17.39 -5.13
N PRO A 268 9.64 18.71 -4.96
CA PRO A 268 10.33 19.70 -5.79
C PRO A 268 11.85 19.47 -5.86
N SER A 269 12.49 19.17 -4.72
CA SER A 269 13.92 18.87 -4.67
C SER A 269 14.31 17.62 -5.48
N VAL A 270 13.51 16.55 -5.43
CA VAL A 270 13.73 15.31 -6.19
C VAL A 270 13.59 15.57 -7.69
N LYS A 271 12.55 16.32 -8.09
CA LYS A 271 12.37 16.75 -9.50
C LYS A 271 13.53 17.63 -9.99
N ALA A 272 14.14 18.41 -9.10
CA ALA A 272 15.33 19.20 -9.37
C ALA A 272 16.65 18.39 -9.33
N GLY A 273 16.59 17.07 -9.09
CA GLY A 273 17.75 16.17 -9.11
C GLY A 273 18.43 15.96 -7.75
N THR A 274 17.83 16.44 -6.65
CA THR A 274 18.32 16.19 -5.29
C THR A 274 17.52 15.05 -4.65
N PRO A 275 18.09 13.85 -4.50
CA PRO A 275 17.34 12.70 -3.98
C PRO A 275 17.08 12.82 -2.47
N TYR A 276 15.95 12.28 -1.99
CA TYR A 276 15.63 12.19 -0.57
C TYR A 276 16.07 10.83 -0.01
N ARG A 277 17.25 10.81 0.64
CA ARG A 277 17.91 9.60 1.12
C ARG A 277 18.32 9.72 2.57
N ILE A 278 18.17 8.63 3.31
CA ILE A 278 18.57 8.52 4.71
C ILE A 278 19.61 7.42 4.82
N TRP A 279 20.77 7.76 5.41
CA TRP A 279 21.78 6.75 5.74
C TRP A 279 21.48 6.16 7.12
N HIS A 280 21.39 4.83 7.20
CA HIS A 280 21.15 4.14 8.45
C HIS A 280 21.78 2.74 8.42
N ARG A 281 22.52 2.37 9.48
CA ARG A 281 23.11 1.03 9.67
C ARG A 281 23.94 0.53 8.47
N GLY A 282 24.71 1.42 7.85
CA GLY A 282 25.61 1.07 6.75
C GLY A 282 24.96 0.97 5.37
N ALA A 283 23.70 1.39 5.23
CA ALA A 283 22.99 1.37 3.96
C ALA A 283 22.21 2.68 3.71
N TRP A 284 22.00 2.98 2.44
CA TRP A 284 21.07 4.02 2.01
C TRP A 284 19.64 3.47 1.96
N SER A 285 18.70 4.21 2.54
CA SER A 285 17.29 4.13 2.21
C SER A 285 16.96 5.30 1.30
N ASP A 286 16.61 5.02 0.05
CA ASP A 286 16.21 6.01 -0.95
C ASP A 286 14.69 6.01 -1.10
N PHE A 287 14.08 7.17 -0.88
CA PHE A 287 12.64 7.35 -0.99
C PHE A 287 12.26 8.18 -2.22
N SER A 288 13.22 8.52 -3.08
CA SER A 288 13.01 9.39 -4.26
C SER A 288 12.10 8.77 -5.31
N ASP A 289 11.98 7.44 -5.34
CA ASP A 289 11.13 6.70 -6.29
C ASP A 289 9.78 6.29 -5.69
N VAL A 290 9.48 6.67 -4.44
CA VAL A 290 8.19 6.37 -3.81
C VAL A 290 7.08 7.08 -4.55
N LYS A 291 6.01 6.34 -4.86
CA LYS A 291 4.82 6.82 -5.55
C LYS A 291 3.59 6.56 -4.71
N PHE A 292 2.82 7.60 -4.46
CA PHE A 292 1.51 7.44 -3.84
C PHE A 292 0.56 6.74 -4.83
N PRO A 293 -0.32 5.80 -4.41
CA PRO A 293 -1.00 4.90 -5.35
C PRO A 293 -1.83 5.59 -6.44
N SER A 294 -2.51 6.70 -6.15
CA SER A 294 -3.23 7.53 -7.12
C SER A 294 -2.55 8.87 -7.40
N GLY A 295 -1.25 8.97 -7.13
CA GLY A 295 -0.43 10.12 -7.50
C GLY A 295 -0.73 11.40 -6.71
N THR A 296 -0.55 12.56 -7.35
CA THR A 296 -0.56 13.87 -6.68
C THR A 296 -1.93 14.32 -6.19
N ASP A 297 -3.02 13.87 -6.82
CA ASP A 297 -4.39 14.16 -6.36
C ASP A 297 -4.67 13.50 -5.02
N GLU A 298 -4.16 12.30 -4.81
CA GLU A 298 -4.27 11.60 -3.53
C GLU A 298 -3.42 12.26 -2.44
N ILE A 299 -2.19 12.68 -2.76
CA ILE A 299 -1.32 13.41 -1.82
C ILE A 299 -1.97 14.70 -1.32
N LYS A 300 -2.75 15.39 -2.17
CA LYS A 300 -3.53 16.58 -1.76
C LYS A 300 -4.71 16.23 -0.84
N THR A 301 -5.14 14.98 -0.82
CA THR A 301 -6.27 14.51 0.01
C THR A 301 -5.78 14.21 1.43
N CYS A 302 -5.56 15.25 2.24
CA CYS A 302 -4.97 15.13 3.59
C CYS A 302 -5.68 14.10 4.49
N THR A 303 -6.98 13.91 4.30
CA THR A 303 -7.83 12.99 5.06
C THR A 303 -7.51 11.51 4.81
N VAL A 304 -6.68 11.17 3.83
CA VAL A 304 -6.12 9.82 3.68
C VAL A 304 -5.38 9.41 4.96
N CYS A 305 -4.55 10.32 5.49
CA CYS A 305 -3.83 10.10 6.74
C CYS A 305 -4.50 10.78 7.95
N HIS A 306 -4.94 12.04 7.78
CA HIS A 306 -5.47 12.86 8.86
C HIS A 306 -6.96 12.57 9.14
N GLN A 307 -7.21 11.42 9.76
CA GLN A 307 -8.55 10.95 10.11
C GLN A 307 -8.52 10.07 11.36
N LYS A 308 -9.69 9.84 11.98
CA LYS A 308 -9.89 8.86 13.06
C LYS A 308 -9.05 9.08 14.34
N ALA A 309 -8.41 10.25 14.49
CA ALA A 309 -7.68 10.67 15.68
C ALA A 309 -8.30 11.92 16.31
N THR A 310 -8.11 12.10 17.62
CA THR A 310 -8.67 13.23 18.38
C THR A 310 -8.11 14.59 17.95
N GLN A 311 -6.88 14.62 17.42
CA GLN A 311 -6.24 15.81 16.89
C GLN A 311 -6.03 15.73 15.37
N ALA A 312 -6.84 14.94 14.66
CA ALA A 312 -6.75 14.78 13.20
C ALA A 312 -6.78 16.12 12.45
N THR A 313 -7.46 17.14 13.00
CA THR A 313 -7.58 18.46 12.39
C THR A 313 -6.31 19.34 12.48
N ASN A 314 -5.24 18.86 13.11
CA ASN A 314 -4.03 19.67 13.32
C ASN A 314 -3.39 20.17 12.01
N TYR A 315 -3.50 19.41 10.92
CA TYR A 315 -2.89 19.76 9.64
C TYR A 315 -3.36 21.12 9.09
N TYR A 316 -4.57 21.57 9.44
CA TYR A 316 -5.06 22.90 9.06
C TYR A 316 -5.22 23.89 10.21
N LYS A 317 -5.21 23.44 11.47
CA LYS A 317 -5.29 24.34 12.64
C LYS A 317 -3.92 24.87 13.08
N ALA A 318 -2.85 24.15 12.75
CA ALA A 318 -1.50 24.48 13.17
C ALA A 318 -0.50 24.35 11.99
N PRO A 319 -0.65 25.14 10.91
CA PRO A 319 0.34 25.20 9.85
C PRO A 319 1.70 25.62 10.42
N SER A 320 2.78 25.00 9.93
CA SER A 320 4.14 25.27 10.39
C SER A 320 5.13 25.10 9.25
N ARG A 321 6.25 25.82 9.30
CA ARG A 321 7.29 25.72 8.26
C ARG A 321 7.83 24.30 8.11
N ALA A 322 7.96 23.56 9.22
CA ALA A 322 8.42 22.18 9.20
C ALA A 322 7.44 21.26 8.43
N ALA A 323 6.14 21.33 8.74
CA ALA A 323 5.14 20.47 8.10
C ALA A 323 4.81 20.88 6.66
N CYS A 324 4.80 22.18 6.35
CA CYS A 324 4.52 22.64 4.98
C CYS A 324 5.75 22.46 4.07
N GLY A 325 6.94 22.80 4.58
CA GLY A 325 8.22 22.66 3.86
C GLY A 325 8.68 21.22 3.68
N SER A 326 7.99 20.23 4.26
CA SER A 326 8.25 18.83 3.96
C SER A 326 7.75 18.43 2.58
N CYS A 327 6.64 19.01 2.11
CA CYS A 327 6.14 18.81 0.75
C CYS A 327 6.56 19.93 -0.20
N HIS A 328 6.51 21.18 0.27
CA HIS A 328 6.94 22.37 -0.47
C HIS A 328 8.41 22.67 -0.16
N ASP A 329 9.29 21.73 -0.49
CA ASP A 329 10.69 21.77 -0.03
C ASP A 329 11.63 22.63 -0.88
N ASP A 330 11.08 23.32 -1.87
CA ASP A 330 11.67 24.42 -2.61
C ASP A 330 11.34 25.80 -2.02
N VAL A 331 10.50 25.87 -0.99
CA VAL A 331 10.17 27.11 -0.28
C VAL A 331 11.28 27.47 0.70
N ASN A 332 11.85 28.66 0.53
CA ASN A 332 12.77 29.22 1.52
C ASN A 332 12.03 30.23 2.40
N PHE A 333 11.57 29.78 3.56
CA PHE A 333 10.87 30.63 4.52
C PHE A 333 11.74 31.77 5.08
N ALA A 334 13.07 31.67 5.10
CA ALA A 334 13.93 32.73 5.61
C ALA A 334 14.04 33.91 4.63
N THR A 335 14.07 33.64 3.32
CA THR A 335 14.18 34.68 2.27
C THR A 335 12.84 35.04 1.64
N GLY A 336 11.81 34.20 1.81
CA GLY A 336 10.52 34.31 1.12
C GLY A 336 10.55 33.78 -0.31
N ALA A 337 11.67 33.25 -0.80
CA ALA A 337 11.74 32.68 -2.14
C ALA A 337 10.74 31.52 -2.28
N ASN A 338 10.00 31.51 -3.41
CA ASN A 338 8.87 30.61 -3.67
C ASN A 338 7.69 30.73 -2.69
N HIS A 339 7.65 31.79 -1.87
CA HIS A 339 6.58 32.09 -0.93
C HIS A 339 6.20 33.58 -1.02
N VAL A 340 5.77 34.01 -2.21
CA VAL A 340 5.40 35.40 -2.56
C VAL A 340 6.45 36.46 -2.17
N ASN A 341 7.72 36.07 -2.08
CA ASN A 341 8.83 36.90 -1.59
C ASN A 341 8.58 37.44 -0.17
N LEU A 342 7.83 36.70 0.66
CA LEU A 342 7.50 37.04 2.04
C LEU A 342 8.24 36.11 3.02
N PRO A 343 9.29 36.59 3.69
CA PRO A 343 9.95 35.87 4.77
C PRO A 343 9.00 35.53 5.93
N GLN A 344 9.21 34.38 6.54
CA GLN A 344 8.50 33.87 7.72
C GLN A 344 9.53 33.45 8.78
N VAL A 345 9.70 34.28 9.81
CA VAL A 345 10.67 34.04 10.90
C VAL A 345 10.09 33.20 12.05
N SER A 346 8.77 33.06 12.12
CA SER A 346 8.06 32.18 13.06
C SER A 346 6.84 31.54 12.38
N ASP A 347 6.21 30.57 13.05
CA ASP A 347 4.99 29.92 12.56
C ASP A 347 3.70 30.65 13.00
N ASN A 348 3.80 31.73 13.79
CA ASN A 348 2.66 32.37 14.46
C ASN A 348 1.66 33.02 13.50
N GLN A 349 2.12 33.44 12.31
CA GLN A 349 1.30 34.17 11.34
C GLN A 349 0.78 33.27 10.22
N CYS A 350 1.19 31.99 10.19
CA CYS A 350 0.83 31.10 9.09
C CYS A 350 -0.69 30.98 8.94
N VAL A 351 -1.43 30.88 10.04
CA VAL A 351 -2.90 30.71 10.03
C VAL A 351 -3.65 31.99 9.63
N GLU A 352 -3.00 33.16 9.68
CA GLU A 352 -3.61 34.43 9.25
C GLU A 352 -3.79 34.47 7.72
N CYS A 353 -2.84 33.89 6.98
CA CYS A 353 -2.89 33.80 5.51
C CYS A 353 -3.40 32.42 5.03
N HIS A 354 -2.92 31.35 5.65
CA HIS A 354 -3.31 29.97 5.35
C HIS A 354 -4.41 29.52 6.31
N THR A 355 -5.59 30.11 6.15
CA THR A 355 -6.77 29.72 6.90
C THR A 355 -7.17 28.27 6.58
N GLN A 356 -8.03 27.67 7.40
CA GLN A 356 -8.55 26.33 7.12
C GLN A 356 -9.24 26.27 5.75
N LYS A 357 -10.13 27.23 5.50
CA LYS A 357 -10.99 27.31 4.33
C LYS A 357 -11.21 28.79 4.01
N GLY A 358 -11.01 29.16 2.76
CA GLY A 358 -11.40 30.47 2.25
C GLY A 358 -12.68 30.39 1.42
N ASP A 359 -12.95 31.46 0.68
CA ASP A 359 -14.20 31.64 -0.06
C ASP A 359 -14.24 30.85 -1.36
N LEU A 360 -13.07 30.46 -1.91
CA LEU A 360 -12.95 29.81 -3.22
C LEU A 360 -12.05 28.58 -3.15
N GLU A 361 -12.35 27.58 -3.99
CA GLU A 361 -11.37 26.52 -4.28
C GLU A 361 -10.14 27.13 -4.98
N PHE A 362 -8.96 26.53 -4.76
CA PHE A 362 -7.66 26.98 -5.31
C PHE A 362 -7.14 28.33 -4.77
N ASP A 363 -7.73 28.84 -3.68
CA ASP A 363 -7.18 29.97 -2.92
C ASP A 363 -6.00 29.56 -2.02
N ALA A 364 -5.51 30.48 -1.19
CA ALA A 364 -4.37 30.24 -0.30
C ALA A 364 -4.73 29.49 1.01
N SER A 365 -6.01 29.22 1.26
CA SER A 365 -6.43 28.40 2.39
C SER A 365 -5.97 26.96 2.21
N ILE A 366 -5.83 26.24 3.32
CA ILE A 366 -5.28 24.88 3.31
C ILE A 366 -6.22 23.94 2.55
N GLN A 367 -7.54 24.03 2.75
CA GLN A 367 -8.49 23.22 1.98
C GLN A 367 -8.59 23.68 0.50
N GLY A 368 -8.54 24.99 0.25
CA GLY A 368 -8.59 25.54 -1.11
C GLY A 368 -7.38 25.13 -1.95
N ALA A 369 -6.17 25.32 -1.45
CA ALA A 369 -4.92 25.00 -2.13
C ALA A 369 -4.74 23.50 -2.40
N HIS A 370 -5.30 22.64 -1.55
CA HIS A 370 -5.27 21.18 -1.68
C HIS A 370 -6.55 20.60 -2.32
N THR A 371 -7.34 21.42 -3.01
CA THR A 371 -8.50 20.92 -3.76
C THR A 371 -8.04 20.07 -4.96
N VAL A 372 -8.58 18.85 -5.05
CA VAL A 372 -8.44 18.01 -6.25
C VAL A 372 -9.41 18.53 -7.30
N ALA A 373 -8.89 18.95 -8.46
CA ALA A 373 -9.68 19.66 -9.47
C ALA A 373 -10.89 18.83 -9.97
N ASN A 374 -10.67 17.53 -10.18
CA ASN A 374 -11.70 16.57 -10.56
C ASN A 374 -12.76 16.33 -9.46
N LYS A 375 -12.55 16.83 -8.24
CA LYS A 375 -13.52 16.72 -7.13
C LYS A 375 -14.07 18.08 -6.69
N SER A 376 -13.82 19.12 -7.48
CA SER A 376 -14.30 20.46 -7.20
C SER A 376 -15.82 20.47 -6.98
N ALA A 377 -16.25 21.18 -5.94
CA ALA A 377 -17.67 21.39 -5.64
C ALA A 377 -18.39 22.20 -6.74
N SER A 378 -17.62 22.91 -7.58
CA SER A 378 -18.13 23.70 -8.70
C SER A 378 -18.40 22.88 -9.96
N LEU A 379 -18.05 21.58 -9.97
CA LEU A 379 -18.35 20.71 -11.10
C LEU A 379 -19.87 20.45 -11.19
N PRO A 380 -20.51 20.67 -12.36
CA PRO A 380 -21.92 20.37 -12.57
C PRO A 380 -22.28 18.93 -12.20
N GLY A 381 -21.33 18.01 -12.44
CA GLY A 381 -21.53 16.58 -12.26
C GLY A 381 -22.30 16.01 -13.44
N ILE A 382 -21.96 14.80 -13.87
CA ILE A 382 -22.72 14.09 -14.90
C ILE A 382 -23.39 12.87 -14.25
N VAL A 383 -24.65 12.65 -14.56
CA VAL A 383 -25.42 11.48 -14.12
C VAL A 383 -25.95 10.75 -15.34
N THR A 384 -25.63 9.47 -15.46
CA THR A 384 -26.14 8.60 -16.52
C THR A 384 -27.15 7.62 -15.94
N THR A 385 -28.17 7.26 -16.71
CA THR A 385 -29.10 6.17 -16.38
C THR A 385 -29.45 5.41 -17.65
N ILE A 386 -29.54 4.08 -17.57
CA ILE A 386 -30.07 3.26 -18.66
C ILE A 386 -31.53 2.96 -18.33
N GLN A 387 -32.44 3.30 -19.25
CA GLN A 387 -33.88 3.14 -19.03
C GLN A 387 -34.40 1.82 -19.60
N LYS A 388 -33.94 1.45 -20.79
CA LYS A 388 -34.41 0.25 -21.49
C LYS A 388 -33.42 -0.23 -22.55
N ILE A 389 -33.39 -1.52 -22.79
CA ILE A 389 -32.71 -2.16 -23.92
C ILE A 389 -33.73 -3.02 -24.66
N VAL A 390 -33.79 -2.90 -25.99
CA VAL A 390 -34.60 -3.74 -26.89
C VAL A 390 -33.74 -4.31 -28.01
N ASN A 391 -34.30 -5.23 -28.81
CA ASN A 391 -33.60 -5.93 -29.90
C ASN A 391 -32.38 -6.72 -29.40
N THR A 392 -32.58 -7.52 -28.36
CA THR A 392 -31.52 -8.20 -27.62
C THR A 392 -31.27 -9.64 -28.05
N ALA A 393 -31.98 -10.15 -29.07
CA ALA A 393 -31.78 -11.54 -29.50
C ALA A 393 -30.46 -11.72 -30.29
N PRO A 394 -29.92 -12.96 -30.40
CA PRO A 394 -28.74 -13.23 -31.20
C PRO A 394 -28.88 -12.72 -32.64
N GLY A 395 -27.82 -12.11 -33.17
CA GLY A 395 -27.80 -11.51 -34.51
C GLY A 395 -28.47 -10.14 -34.62
N GLN A 396 -29.12 -9.62 -33.58
CA GLN A 396 -29.75 -8.30 -33.57
C GLN A 396 -28.77 -7.20 -33.11
N THR A 397 -29.09 -5.95 -33.45
CA THR A 397 -28.42 -4.75 -32.93
C THR A 397 -29.27 -4.15 -31.80
N PRO A 398 -28.82 -4.20 -30.54
CA PRO A 398 -29.52 -3.60 -29.42
C PRO A 398 -29.83 -2.11 -29.62
N ALA A 399 -31.04 -1.70 -29.29
CA ALA A 399 -31.42 -0.30 -29.16
C ALA A 399 -31.53 0.06 -27.68
N ILE A 400 -30.68 0.98 -27.24
CA ILE A 400 -30.43 1.33 -25.84
C ILE A 400 -30.97 2.72 -25.60
N THR A 401 -31.95 2.83 -24.72
CA THR A 401 -32.50 4.11 -24.27
C THR A 401 -31.86 4.49 -22.95
N PHE A 402 -31.18 5.63 -22.92
CA PHE A 402 -30.45 6.14 -21.76
C PHE A 402 -30.73 7.63 -21.57
N LYS A 403 -30.57 8.10 -20.34
CA LYS A 403 -30.73 9.50 -19.96
C LYS A 403 -29.43 10.03 -19.36
N ILE A 404 -29.04 11.24 -19.76
CA ILE A 404 -27.89 11.96 -19.22
C ILE A 404 -28.33 13.33 -18.71
N THR A 405 -28.03 13.61 -17.45
CA THR A 405 -28.31 14.88 -16.78
C THR A 405 -27.11 15.39 -16.01
N ASP A 406 -27.17 16.64 -15.56
CA ASP A 406 -26.32 17.09 -14.46
C ASP A 406 -26.82 16.57 -13.09
N LYS A 407 -26.12 16.91 -11.99
CA LYS A 407 -26.55 16.54 -10.63
C LYS A 407 -27.84 17.25 -10.19
N GLN A 408 -28.21 18.35 -10.81
CA GLN A 408 -29.45 19.09 -10.56
C GLN A 408 -30.64 18.51 -11.36
N GLY A 409 -30.38 17.53 -12.23
CA GLY A 409 -31.38 16.88 -13.06
C GLY A 409 -31.66 17.59 -14.38
N ASN A 410 -30.90 18.64 -14.73
CA ASN A 410 -31.03 19.31 -16.01
C ASN A 410 -30.50 18.39 -17.13
N PRO A 411 -31.18 18.33 -18.29
CA PRO A 411 -30.76 17.48 -19.39
C PRO A 411 -29.44 17.96 -20.01
N LEU A 412 -28.54 17.01 -20.27
CA LEU A 412 -27.27 17.30 -20.96
C LEU A 412 -27.35 16.90 -22.43
N ASP A 413 -26.78 17.76 -23.29
CA ASP A 413 -26.61 17.52 -24.72
C ASP A 413 -25.34 16.69 -24.96
N ILE A 414 -25.49 15.44 -25.39
CA ILE A 414 -24.37 14.52 -25.58
C ILE A 414 -23.42 14.93 -26.70
N SER A 415 -23.86 15.77 -27.62
CA SER A 415 -23.01 16.31 -28.69
C SER A 415 -22.01 17.36 -28.19
N LYS A 416 -22.25 17.92 -27.00
CA LYS A 416 -21.40 18.92 -26.35
C LYS A 416 -20.46 18.33 -25.29
N LEU A 417 -20.64 17.06 -24.93
CA LEU A 417 -19.75 16.38 -24.01
C LEU A 417 -18.45 16.01 -24.71
N THR A 418 -17.34 16.06 -23.97
CA THR A 418 -16.02 15.67 -24.49
C THR A 418 -15.99 14.21 -24.95
N SER A 419 -16.66 13.31 -24.23
CA SER A 419 -16.93 11.97 -24.75
C SER A 419 -18.13 11.31 -24.07
N VAL A 420 -18.87 10.55 -24.86
CA VAL A 420 -19.86 9.57 -24.38
C VAL A 420 -19.53 8.23 -25.04
N ARG A 421 -19.68 7.13 -24.29
CA ARG A 421 -19.52 5.77 -24.82
C ARG A 421 -20.65 4.88 -24.37
N VAL A 422 -21.12 4.05 -25.30
CA VAL A 422 -21.98 2.90 -25.03
C VAL A 422 -21.09 1.67 -25.11
N ILE A 423 -20.93 0.96 -23.99
CA ILE A 423 -20.17 -0.28 -23.95
C ILE A 423 -21.15 -1.44 -23.96
N LEU A 424 -20.99 -2.37 -24.89
CA LEU A 424 -21.72 -3.62 -24.92
C LEU A 424 -20.73 -4.77 -24.73
N ALA A 425 -20.93 -5.56 -23.68
CA ALA A 425 -20.10 -6.70 -23.36
C ALA A 425 -20.92 -7.94 -22.94
N GLY A 426 -20.42 -9.12 -23.28
CA GLY A 426 -21.01 -10.39 -22.86
C GLY A 426 -20.25 -11.59 -23.42
N PRO A 427 -20.54 -12.81 -22.94
CA PRO A 427 -21.54 -13.13 -21.92
C PRO A 427 -21.09 -12.74 -20.50
N ASN A 428 -22.04 -12.47 -19.60
CA ASN A 428 -21.78 -12.01 -18.23
C ASN A 428 -21.11 -13.05 -17.33
N SER A 429 -20.93 -14.29 -17.80
CA SER A 429 -20.13 -15.28 -17.09
C SER A 429 -18.71 -14.76 -16.90
N ASP A 430 -17.97 -14.50 -17.98
CA ASP A 430 -16.57 -14.07 -17.91
C ASP A 430 -16.26 -12.80 -18.71
N TYR A 431 -17.20 -12.33 -19.54
CA TYR A 431 -16.96 -11.45 -20.69
C TYR A 431 -15.94 -12.04 -21.66
N GLY A 432 -16.04 -11.68 -22.94
CA GLY A 432 -15.08 -12.14 -23.93
C GLY A 432 -15.45 -11.75 -25.34
N PHE A 433 -14.63 -12.17 -26.28
CA PHE A 433 -14.85 -11.97 -27.70
C PHE A 433 -14.83 -13.32 -28.43
N GLY A 434 -15.76 -13.53 -29.36
CA GLY A 434 -15.82 -14.75 -30.16
C GLY A 434 -17.22 -15.08 -30.68
N PRO A 435 -17.49 -16.34 -31.07
CA PRO A 435 -18.77 -16.76 -31.63
C PRO A 435 -19.99 -16.51 -30.72
N THR A 436 -19.76 -16.44 -29.41
CA THR A 436 -20.76 -16.28 -28.36
C THR A 436 -20.50 -15.07 -27.47
N GLY A 437 -19.51 -14.21 -27.80
CA GLY A 437 -19.09 -13.11 -26.95
C GLY A 437 -18.80 -11.83 -27.71
N ILE A 438 -19.05 -10.70 -27.09
CA ILE A 438 -18.85 -9.37 -27.66
C ILE A 438 -18.18 -8.46 -26.64
N ARG A 439 -17.33 -7.56 -27.13
CA ARG A 439 -16.85 -6.40 -26.40
C ARG A 439 -16.70 -5.26 -27.40
N VAL A 440 -17.55 -4.24 -27.27
CA VAL A 440 -17.49 -3.04 -28.12
C VAL A 440 -17.70 -1.79 -27.26
N SER A 441 -17.08 -0.69 -27.68
CA SER A 441 -17.27 0.64 -27.11
C SER A 441 -17.57 1.56 -28.28
N GLU A 442 -18.81 2.02 -28.35
CA GLU A 442 -19.35 2.77 -29.47
C GLU A 442 -19.63 4.22 -29.07
N ASP A 443 -19.62 5.12 -30.06
CA ASP A 443 -19.80 6.56 -29.87
C ASP A 443 -21.23 6.98 -30.22
N PRO A 444 -22.10 7.28 -29.22
CA PRO A 444 -23.45 7.74 -29.47
C PRO A 444 -23.56 9.27 -29.60
N SER A 445 -22.47 10.05 -29.57
CA SER A 445 -22.50 11.53 -29.45
C SER A 445 -23.32 12.26 -30.53
N LYS A 446 -23.59 11.61 -31.66
CA LYS A 446 -24.40 12.15 -32.78
C LYS A 446 -25.86 11.69 -32.75
N THR A 447 -26.28 10.95 -31.72
CA THR A 447 -27.63 10.42 -31.62
C THR A 447 -28.60 11.56 -31.28
N PRO A 448 -29.64 11.79 -32.09
CA PRO A 448 -30.65 12.77 -31.75
C PRO A 448 -31.41 12.34 -30.49
N GLY A 449 -31.73 13.30 -29.64
CA GLY A 449 -32.48 13.07 -28.41
C GLY A 449 -33.15 14.35 -27.93
N SER A 450 -34.04 14.22 -26.95
CA SER A 450 -34.77 15.33 -26.35
C SER A 450 -34.87 15.14 -24.84
N GLY A 451 -34.82 16.22 -24.08
CA GLY A 451 -34.89 16.17 -22.61
C GLY A 451 -33.79 15.32 -21.97
N GLY A 452 -32.62 15.23 -22.60
CA GLY A 452 -31.48 14.43 -22.14
C GLY A 452 -31.68 12.92 -22.30
N VAL A 453 -32.74 12.48 -22.99
CA VAL A 453 -33.02 11.08 -23.29
C VAL A 453 -32.65 10.79 -24.74
N TYR A 454 -31.92 9.69 -24.94
CA TYR A 454 -31.38 9.27 -26.23
C TYR A 454 -31.65 7.78 -26.43
N THR A 455 -31.94 7.40 -27.67
CA THR A 455 -32.05 5.99 -28.07
C THR A 455 -30.98 5.69 -29.11
N TYR A 456 -29.95 4.95 -28.70
CA TYR A 456 -28.84 4.56 -29.56
C TYR A 456 -28.97 3.11 -29.97
N THR A 457 -28.98 2.85 -31.28
CA THR A 457 -28.87 1.49 -31.82
C THR A 457 -27.40 1.18 -32.08
N THR A 458 -26.90 0.09 -31.50
CA THR A 458 -25.51 -0.32 -31.70
C THR A 458 -25.24 -0.65 -33.16
N THR A 459 -24.02 -0.36 -33.59
CA THR A 459 -23.52 -0.74 -34.91
C THR A 459 -23.15 -2.22 -34.94
N ASN A 460 -22.62 -2.76 -33.84
CA ASN A 460 -22.30 -4.17 -33.72
C ASN A 460 -23.51 -4.99 -33.29
N LYS A 461 -23.63 -6.18 -33.89
CA LYS A 461 -24.67 -7.17 -33.58
C LYS A 461 -24.26 -8.04 -32.41
N ILE A 462 -25.23 -8.47 -31.62
CA ILE A 462 -25.03 -9.59 -30.69
C ILE A 462 -24.62 -10.82 -31.51
N PRO A 463 -23.58 -11.57 -31.11
CA PRO A 463 -23.15 -12.76 -31.84
C PRO A 463 -24.29 -13.76 -32.05
N ALA A 464 -24.31 -14.45 -33.20
CA ALA A 464 -25.39 -15.39 -33.51
C ALA A 464 -25.45 -16.60 -32.55
N GLY A 465 -24.32 -16.97 -31.94
CA GLY A 465 -24.23 -18.02 -30.93
C GLY A 465 -24.43 -17.53 -29.49
N ALA A 466 -24.85 -16.27 -29.30
CA ALA A 466 -25.00 -15.68 -27.98
C ALA A 466 -26.10 -16.38 -27.15
N THR A 467 -25.80 -16.64 -25.87
CA THR A 467 -26.74 -17.19 -24.88
C THR A 467 -26.51 -16.50 -23.53
N GLY A 468 -27.48 -16.62 -22.64
CA GLY A 468 -27.45 -16.07 -21.29
C GLY A 468 -27.57 -14.55 -21.23
N SER A 469 -26.80 -13.95 -20.33
CA SER A 469 -26.90 -12.53 -20.00
C SER A 469 -25.74 -11.71 -20.54
N TYR A 470 -26.03 -10.48 -20.91
CA TYR A 470 -25.12 -9.47 -21.46
C TYR A 470 -25.28 -8.17 -20.69
N THR A 471 -24.35 -7.23 -20.88
CA THR A 471 -24.31 -5.96 -20.15
C THR A 471 -24.11 -4.80 -21.12
N VAL A 472 -24.89 -3.74 -20.91
CA VAL A 472 -24.60 -2.41 -21.45
C VAL A 472 -24.11 -1.51 -20.32
N ALA A 473 -23.06 -0.72 -20.58
CA ALA A 473 -22.62 0.37 -19.72
C ALA A 473 -22.62 1.71 -20.47
N ILE A 474 -22.81 2.81 -19.75
CA ILE A 474 -22.70 4.17 -20.30
C ILE A 474 -21.60 4.93 -19.55
N GLU A 475 -20.59 5.36 -20.30
CA GLU A 475 -19.55 6.27 -19.84
C GLU A 475 -19.85 7.67 -20.40
N ALA A 476 -19.67 8.71 -19.60
CA ALA A 476 -19.77 10.10 -20.05
C ALA A 476 -18.77 10.97 -19.29
N ARG A 477 -18.08 11.86 -20.00
CA ARG A 477 -17.22 12.87 -19.40
C ARG A 477 -17.21 14.17 -20.19
N ASN A 478 -16.84 15.23 -19.49
CA ASN A 478 -16.58 16.53 -20.05
C ASN A 478 -15.30 17.13 -19.48
N SER A 479 -14.45 17.68 -20.34
CA SER A 479 -13.36 18.56 -19.92
C SER A 479 -13.91 19.94 -19.61
N VAL A 480 -13.61 20.46 -18.43
CA VAL A 480 -14.09 21.75 -17.95
C VAL A 480 -12.93 22.59 -17.45
N ASN A 481 -13.03 23.90 -17.61
CA ASN A 481 -12.11 24.85 -17.00
C ASN A 481 -12.82 25.45 -15.79
N LEU A 482 -12.32 25.16 -14.59
CA LEU A 482 -12.74 25.79 -13.36
C LEU A 482 -12.19 27.22 -13.32
N LEU A 483 -12.97 28.16 -12.78
CA LEU A 483 -12.62 29.58 -12.69
C LEU A 483 -12.13 30.17 -14.04
N PRO A 484 -12.89 30.00 -15.15
CA PRO A 484 -12.45 30.39 -16.48
C PRO A 484 -12.20 31.90 -16.57
N GLY A 485 -11.11 32.28 -17.25
CA GLY A 485 -10.72 33.70 -17.42
C GLY A 485 -10.00 34.33 -16.21
N THR A 486 -9.66 33.53 -15.19
CA THR A 486 -8.88 33.98 -14.03
C THR A 486 -7.44 33.45 -14.08
N VAL A 487 -6.55 34.04 -13.29
CA VAL A 487 -5.17 33.52 -13.09
C VAL A 487 -5.12 32.17 -12.35
N LYS A 488 -6.27 31.71 -11.81
CA LYS A 488 -6.43 30.44 -11.10
C LYS A 488 -7.18 29.41 -11.93
N GLN A 489 -7.37 29.66 -13.23
CA GLN A 489 -8.04 28.73 -14.12
C GLN A 489 -7.39 27.35 -14.05
N THR A 490 -8.19 26.34 -13.73
CA THR A 490 -7.71 24.97 -13.51
C THR A 490 -8.49 24.02 -14.39
N ALA A 491 -7.79 23.20 -15.17
CA ALA A 491 -8.43 22.16 -15.97
C ALA A 491 -8.91 21.04 -15.04
N ALA A 492 -10.14 20.58 -15.27
CA ALA A 492 -10.73 19.44 -14.58
C ALA A 492 -11.48 18.56 -15.57
N ILE A 493 -11.77 17.34 -15.14
CA ILE A 493 -12.64 16.40 -15.81
C ILE A 493 -13.88 16.27 -14.93
N ASP A 494 -15.04 16.52 -15.52
CA ASP A 494 -16.34 16.13 -14.96
C ASP A 494 -16.74 14.80 -15.59
N TRP A 495 -17.21 13.84 -14.80
CA TRP A 495 -17.55 12.51 -15.30
C TRP A 495 -18.78 11.94 -14.61
N ALA A 496 -19.41 10.99 -15.32
CA ALA A 496 -20.46 10.18 -14.77
C ALA A 496 -19.87 8.96 -14.06
N GLN A 497 -20.45 8.61 -12.92
CA GLN A 497 -20.25 7.27 -12.37
C GLN A 497 -20.79 6.23 -13.38
N PRO A 498 -20.05 5.14 -13.63
CA PRO A 498 -20.46 4.10 -14.56
C PRO A 498 -21.84 3.52 -14.23
N THR A 499 -22.78 3.62 -15.17
CA THR A 499 -24.09 2.97 -15.04
C THR A 499 -24.17 1.77 -15.94
N ARG A 500 -24.64 0.63 -15.41
CA ARG A 500 -24.77 -0.65 -16.11
C ARG A 500 -26.18 -1.20 -16.05
N MET A 501 -26.59 -1.89 -17.10
CA MET A 501 -27.84 -2.65 -17.14
C MET A 501 -27.58 -4.04 -17.73
N TYR A 502 -28.09 -5.05 -17.04
CA TYR A 502 -28.02 -6.46 -17.46
C TYR A 502 -29.27 -6.83 -18.24
N PHE A 503 -29.11 -7.59 -19.32
CA PHE A 503 -30.21 -8.08 -20.13
C PHE A 503 -29.94 -9.50 -20.62
N SER A 504 -30.99 -10.21 -21.00
CA SER A 504 -30.87 -11.56 -21.56
C SER A 504 -31.00 -11.52 -23.08
N VAL A 505 -30.25 -12.41 -23.74
CA VAL A 505 -30.31 -12.59 -25.20
C VAL A 505 -31.15 -13.79 -25.61
N ASP A 506 -31.37 -14.75 -24.71
CA ASP A 506 -32.08 -16.01 -24.97
C ASP A 506 -33.34 -16.19 -24.11
N SER A 507 -33.84 -15.11 -23.52
CA SER A 507 -34.99 -15.09 -22.59
C SER A 507 -34.77 -15.81 -21.25
N SER A 508 -33.54 -16.25 -20.95
CA SER A 508 -33.16 -16.61 -19.58
C SER A 508 -33.30 -15.42 -18.63
N LYS A 509 -33.37 -15.67 -17.31
CA LYS A 509 -33.38 -14.60 -16.31
C LYS A 509 -32.07 -13.79 -16.41
N PRO A 510 -32.13 -12.45 -16.60
CA PRO A 510 -30.92 -11.63 -16.61
C PRO A 510 -30.13 -11.79 -15.31
N ALA A 511 -28.84 -12.08 -15.45
CA ALA A 511 -27.89 -12.27 -14.37
C ALA A 511 -26.72 -11.31 -14.52
N ALA A 512 -26.34 -10.68 -13.41
CA ALA A 512 -25.12 -9.88 -13.32
C ALA A 512 -23.88 -10.77 -13.41
N ARG A 513 -22.75 -10.19 -13.80
CA ARG A 513 -21.46 -10.85 -13.59
C ARG A 513 -21.18 -10.98 -12.08
N ARG A 514 -20.55 -12.08 -11.70
CA ARG A 514 -20.09 -12.32 -10.33
C ARG A 514 -19.19 -11.17 -9.81
N GLN A 515 -19.34 -10.87 -8.52
CA GLN A 515 -18.45 -9.94 -7.82
C GLN A 515 -17.27 -10.70 -7.22
N VAL A 516 -16.05 -10.35 -7.62
CA VAL A 516 -14.81 -10.95 -7.11
C VAL A 516 -14.07 -9.97 -6.20
N VAL A 517 -14.02 -8.71 -6.61
CA VAL A 517 -13.45 -7.60 -5.83
C VAL A 517 -14.50 -6.51 -5.62
N ALA A 518 -14.20 -5.55 -4.74
CA ALA A 518 -15.04 -4.39 -4.49
C ALA A 518 -14.26 -3.09 -4.75
N THR A 519 -14.92 -2.10 -5.36
CA THR A 519 -14.32 -0.80 -5.68
C THR A 519 -13.86 -0.08 -4.41
N GLU A 520 -14.62 -0.21 -3.33
CA GLU A 520 -14.35 0.41 -2.02
C GLU A 520 -13.07 -0.12 -1.40
N LYS A 521 -12.74 -1.39 -1.66
CA LYS A 521 -11.48 -2.00 -1.21
C LYS A 521 -10.27 -1.42 -1.92
N CYS A 522 -10.37 -1.16 -3.23
CA CYS A 522 -9.32 -0.48 -3.97
C CYS A 522 -9.19 1.00 -3.55
N ALA A 523 -10.32 1.67 -3.28
CA ALA A 523 -10.38 3.05 -2.81
C ALA A 523 -9.75 3.25 -1.41
N ALA A 524 -9.56 2.18 -0.62
CA ALA A 524 -8.84 2.25 0.64
C ALA A 524 -7.38 2.71 0.48
N CYS A 525 -6.76 2.36 -0.67
CA CYS A 525 -5.38 2.76 -1.00
C CYS A 525 -5.27 3.80 -2.10
N HIS A 526 -6.30 3.95 -2.94
CA HIS A 526 -6.27 4.82 -4.12
C HIS A 526 -7.16 6.07 -3.98
N VAL A 527 -7.92 6.21 -2.88
CA VAL A 527 -9.05 7.13 -2.67
C VAL A 527 -10.23 6.90 -3.62
N ASP A 528 -9.97 6.72 -4.90
CA ASP A 528 -10.88 6.25 -5.94
C ASP A 528 -10.08 5.68 -7.11
N LEU A 529 -10.75 5.17 -8.14
CA LEU A 529 -10.08 4.57 -9.30
C LEU A 529 -10.03 5.51 -10.52
N THR A 530 -10.15 6.82 -10.34
CA THR A 530 -10.17 7.79 -11.45
C THR A 530 -8.78 8.05 -12.05
N MET A 531 -7.71 7.55 -11.44
CA MET A 531 -6.35 7.64 -11.96
C MET A 531 -6.14 6.90 -13.28
N VAL A 532 -7.04 5.98 -13.65
CA VAL A 532 -6.99 5.27 -14.93
C VAL A 532 -7.94 5.89 -15.97
N HIS A 533 -7.56 5.78 -17.24
CA HIS A 533 -8.39 6.16 -18.38
C HIS A 533 -9.01 7.57 -18.30
N SER A 534 -8.28 8.55 -17.74
CA SER A 534 -8.71 9.95 -17.64
C SER A 534 -10.03 10.13 -16.86
N ALA A 535 -10.11 9.51 -15.68
CA ALA A 535 -11.18 9.64 -14.69
C ALA A 535 -12.54 9.01 -15.00
N VAL A 536 -12.76 8.49 -16.22
CA VAL A 536 -14.09 8.03 -16.64
C VAL A 536 -14.45 6.63 -16.14
N ARG A 537 -13.46 5.85 -15.69
CA ARG A 537 -13.62 4.45 -15.29
C ARG A 537 -13.16 4.26 -13.87
N ASN A 538 -14.08 4.14 -12.93
CA ASN A 538 -13.76 4.01 -11.52
C ASN A 538 -14.50 2.87 -10.82
N ASP A 539 -15.08 1.93 -11.58
CA ASP A 539 -15.84 0.80 -11.06
C ASP A 539 -15.27 -0.53 -11.53
N THR A 540 -14.99 -1.42 -10.58
CA THR A 540 -14.36 -2.72 -10.87
C THR A 540 -15.21 -3.66 -11.73
N GLN A 541 -16.54 -3.55 -11.70
CA GLN A 541 -17.45 -4.33 -12.55
C GLN A 541 -17.53 -3.81 -13.98
N GLU A 542 -17.26 -2.52 -14.20
CA GLU A 542 -17.05 -1.99 -15.55
C GLU A 542 -15.67 -2.35 -16.11
N CYS A 543 -14.61 -2.28 -15.30
CA CYS A 543 -13.24 -2.59 -15.74
C CYS A 543 -13.16 -3.94 -16.47
N VAL A 544 -13.79 -4.98 -15.91
CA VAL A 544 -13.80 -6.35 -16.46
C VAL A 544 -14.55 -6.49 -17.78
N MET A 545 -15.41 -5.54 -18.17
CA MET A 545 -16.05 -5.54 -19.49
C MET A 545 -15.01 -5.36 -20.60
N CYS A 546 -13.95 -4.60 -20.33
CA CYS A 546 -12.84 -4.38 -21.25
C CYS A 546 -11.62 -5.25 -20.91
N HIS A 547 -11.25 -5.35 -19.63
CA HIS A 547 -10.14 -6.17 -19.14
C HIS A 547 -10.58 -7.63 -18.97
N ASN A 548 -11.03 -8.23 -20.07
CA ASN A 548 -11.61 -9.57 -20.10
C ASN A 548 -10.57 -10.64 -20.51
N PRO A 549 -10.87 -11.94 -20.34
CA PRO A 549 -9.96 -13.05 -20.65
C PRO A 549 -9.38 -13.05 -22.06
N THR A 550 -10.14 -12.64 -23.07
CA THR A 550 -9.80 -12.90 -24.47
C THR A 550 -8.93 -11.82 -25.11
N LEU A 551 -8.59 -10.75 -24.39
CA LEU A 551 -7.82 -9.63 -24.91
C LEU A 551 -6.36 -9.68 -24.46
N THR A 552 -5.51 -9.12 -25.31
CA THR A 552 -4.09 -8.90 -25.06
C THR A 552 -3.71 -7.49 -25.47
N ASP A 553 -2.68 -6.94 -24.83
CA ASP A 553 -2.07 -5.71 -25.30
C ASP A 553 -1.19 -5.95 -26.54
N SER A 554 -0.82 -4.88 -27.21
CA SER A 554 0.21 -4.81 -28.26
C SER A 554 1.53 -5.48 -27.87
N SER A 555 1.91 -5.45 -26.58
CA SER A 555 3.08 -6.15 -26.01
C SER A 555 2.92 -7.67 -25.90
N LYS A 556 1.74 -8.23 -26.24
CA LYS A 556 1.33 -9.62 -25.99
C LYS A 556 1.11 -9.97 -24.50
N ALA A 557 1.14 -8.99 -23.61
CA ALA A 557 0.74 -9.18 -22.21
C ALA A 557 -0.77 -9.42 -22.10
N ALA A 558 -1.16 -10.28 -21.16
CA ALA A 558 -2.56 -10.49 -20.81
C ALA A 558 -3.12 -9.22 -20.16
N VAL A 559 -4.29 -8.78 -20.62
CA VAL A 559 -5.01 -7.63 -20.03
C VAL A 559 -6.27 -8.07 -19.27
N SER A 560 -6.43 -9.38 -19.02
CA SER A 560 -7.43 -9.90 -18.09
C SER A 560 -7.23 -9.25 -16.74
N PHE A 561 -8.32 -8.74 -16.15
CA PHE A 561 -8.27 -7.93 -14.93
C PHE A 561 -7.55 -8.63 -13.78
N ALA A 562 -7.75 -9.94 -13.61
CA ALA A 562 -7.08 -10.70 -12.55
C ALA A 562 -5.56 -10.72 -12.74
N SER A 563 -5.08 -11.16 -13.92
CA SER A 563 -3.64 -11.21 -14.22
C SER A 563 -3.02 -9.82 -14.16
N GLN A 564 -3.68 -8.81 -14.75
CA GLN A 564 -3.16 -7.45 -14.78
C GLN A 564 -3.03 -6.84 -13.39
N ILE A 565 -4.07 -6.89 -12.56
CA ILE A 565 -4.04 -6.28 -11.23
C ILE A 565 -3.05 -7.01 -10.32
N HIS A 566 -2.97 -8.34 -10.38
CA HIS A 566 -1.94 -9.10 -9.67
C HIS A 566 -0.53 -8.69 -10.09
N SER A 567 -0.24 -8.64 -11.39
CA SER A 567 1.09 -8.30 -11.89
C SER A 567 1.48 -6.85 -11.58
N ILE A 568 0.56 -5.88 -11.69
CA ILE A 568 0.83 -4.48 -11.33
C ILE A 568 1.19 -4.35 -9.85
N HIS A 569 0.43 -4.97 -8.95
CA HIS A 569 0.68 -4.83 -7.52
C HIS A 569 1.82 -5.72 -7.03
N ARG A 570 2.12 -6.84 -7.70
CA ARG A 570 3.34 -7.60 -7.46
C ARG A 570 4.58 -6.81 -7.89
N GLY A 571 4.46 -6.05 -8.99
CA GLY A 571 5.41 -5.01 -9.41
C GLY A 571 6.86 -5.44 -9.30
N ASN A 572 7.65 -4.71 -8.52
CA ASN A 572 9.09 -4.95 -8.34
C ASN A 572 9.48 -6.35 -7.81
N GLN A 573 8.52 -7.15 -7.34
CA GLN A 573 8.75 -8.51 -6.86
C GLN A 573 8.39 -9.60 -7.87
N LEU A 574 8.03 -9.25 -9.11
CA LEU A 574 7.89 -10.20 -10.22
C LEU A 574 9.26 -10.66 -10.73
N ALA A 575 9.34 -11.93 -11.16
CA ALA A 575 10.53 -12.48 -11.79
C ALA A 575 10.73 -11.95 -13.22
N ASN A 576 9.66 -11.58 -13.91
CA ASN A 576 9.66 -11.06 -15.27
C ASN A 576 8.92 -9.72 -15.35
N PRO A 577 9.37 -8.78 -16.20
CA PRO A 577 8.69 -7.51 -16.35
C PRO A 577 7.26 -7.64 -16.89
N TYR A 578 6.34 -6.95 -16.24
CA TYR A 578 4.98 -6.78 -16.75
C TYR A 578 4.84 -5.44 -17.49
N VAL A 579 4.55 -5.50 -18.79
CA VAL A 579 4.50 -4.33 -19.68
C VAL A 579 3.17 -4.25 -20.43
N ILE A 580 2.43 -3.15 -20.28
CA ILE A 580 1.23 -2.83 -21.07
C ILE A 580 1.37 -1.44 -21.66
N GLY A 581 1.05 -1.29 -22.95
CA GLY A 581 0.98 0.00 -23.64
C GLY A 581 2.30 0.76 -23.60
N GLY A 582 3.42 0.02 -23.55
CA GLY A 582 4.77 0.57 -23.37
C GLY A 582 5.15 0.94 -21.93
N ARG A 583 4.23 0.91 -20.96
CA ARG A 583 4.54 1.14 -19.54
C ARG A 583 5.00 -0.17 -18.88
N ASN A 584 6.19 -0.15 -18.30
CA ASN A 584 6.68 -1.22 -17.43
C ASN A 584 6.22 -0.95 -15.99
N TYR A 585 5.68 -1.96 -15.32
CA TYR A 585 5.17 -1.87 -13.94
C TYR A 585 6.13 -2.45 -12.89
N GLN A 586 7.35 -2.84 -13.26
CA GLN A 586 8.39 -3.27 -12.30
C GLN A 586 8.80 -2.19 -11.29
N ASP A 587 8.44 -0.93 -11.52
CA ASP A 587 8.71 0.18 -10.61
C ASP A 587 7.68 0.29 -9.46
N VAL A 588 6.57 -0.44 -9.55
CA VAL A 588 5.51 -0.42 -8.54
C VAL A 588 5.95 -1.22 -7.32
N GLY A 589 5.89 -0.58 -6.15
CA GLY A 589 6.02 -1.23 -4.85
C GLY A 589 4.69 -1.23 -4.11
N PHE A 590 4.22 -2.39 -3.67
CA PHE A 590 3.02 -2.49 -2.85
C PHE A 590 3.34 -2.13 -1.39
N PRO A 591 2.60 -1.21 -0.75
CA PRO A 591 2.95 -0.70 0.59
C PRO A 591 2.67 -1.68 1.74
N GLY A 592 1.79 -2.67 1.55
CA GLY A 592 1.38 -3.63 2.57
C GLY A 592 1.76 -5.08 2.28
N ASP A 593 1.04 -6.02 2.90
CA ASP A 593 1.25 -7.45 2.69
C ASP A 593 0.38 -8.00 1.54
N LEU A 594 0.99 -8.24 0.37
CA LEU A 594 0.32 -8.84 -0.80
C LEU A 594 -0.27 -10.23 -0.56
N ARG A 595 0.14 -10.92 0.52
CA ARG A 595 -0.43 -12.23 0.87
C ARG A 595 -1.84 -12.09 1.44
N ASP A 596 -2.21 -10.90 1.93
CA ASP A 596 -3.57 -10.66 2.40
C ASP A 596 -4.54 -10.46 1.23
N CYS A 597 -5.07 -11.56 0.71
CA CYS A 597 -6.01 -11.56 -0.40
C CYS A 597 -7.27 -10.72 -0.09
N SER A 598 -7.63 -10.59 1.19
CA SER A 598 -8.81 -9.87 1.65
C SER A 598 -8.69 -8.36 1.46
N VAL A 599 -7.48 -7.84 1.21
CA VAL A 599 -7.27 -6.43 0.85
C VAL A 599 -8.07 -6.04 -0.39
N CYS A 600 -8.24 -6.95 -1.36
CA CYS A 600 -8.98 -6.69 -2.60
C CYS A 600 -10.25 -7.53 -2.75
N HIS A 601 -10.19 -8.80 -2.37
CA HIS A 601 -11.25 -9.77 -2.66
C HIS A 601 -12.40 -9.73 -1.66
N VAL A 602 -13.61 -10.07 -2.11
CA VAL A 602 -14.80 -10.20 -1.26
C VAL A 602 -15.19 -11.67 -1.07
N ASN A 603 -15.79 -12.01 0.08
CA ASN A 603 -16.44 -13.31 0.31
C ASN A 603 -15.58 -14.54 -0.04
N GLY A 604 -14.27 -14.49 0.21
CA GLY A 604 -13.35 -15.59 -0.11
C GLY A 604 -13.16 -15.86 -1.60
N SER A 605 -13.50 -14.92 -2.48
CA SER A 605 -13.45 -15.07 -3.94
C SER A 605 -12.04 -15.26 -4.53
N TYR A 606 -10.99 -15.21 -3.71
CA TYR A 606 -9.63 -15.57 -4.11
C TYR A 606 -9.42 -17.09 -4.12
N ASN A 607 -10.32 -17.86 -3.50
CA ASN A 607 -10.25 -19.32 -3.49
C ASN A 607 -10.70 -19.90 -4.85
N PRO A 608 -9.93 -20.83 -5.45
CA PRO A 608 -10.17 -21.32 -6.81
C PRO A 608 -11.44 -22.19 -6.94
N ASP A 609 -11.94 -22.74 -5.84
CA ASP A 609 -13.20 -23.49 -5.76
C ASP A 609 -14.45 -22.61 -5.67
N VAL A 610 -14.28 -21.29 -5.44
CA VAL A 610 -15.40 -20.34 -5.26
C VAL A 610 -15.77 -19.65 -6.57
N VAL A 611 -14.82 -19.46 -7.49
CA VAL A 611 -15.00 -18.69 -8.72
C VAL A 611 -15.22 -19.62 -9.92
N PRO A 612 -16.43 -19.68 -10.52
CA PRO A 612 -16.77 -20.62 -11.59
C PRO A 612 -16.30 -20.12 -12.97
N THR A 613 -15.07 -19.61 -13.06
CA THR A 613 -14.50 -19.10 -14.31
C THR A 613 -14.02 -20.26 -15.17
N THR A 614 -14.38 -20.27 -16.45
CA THR A 614 -14.00 -21.36 -17.38
C THR A 614 -13.37 -20.84 -18.66
N THR A 615 -13.48 -19.54 -18.92
CA THR A 615 -12.92 -18.93 -20.13
C THR A 615 -11.40 -18.86 -20.05
N PRO A 616 -10.66 -19.46 -21.00
CA PRO A 616 -9.20 -19.34 -21.06
C PRO A 616 -8.75 -17.89 -21.27
N ILE A 617 -7.65 -17.52 -20.61
CA ILE A 617 -7.03 -16.20 -20.75
C ILE A 617 -6.06 -16.20 -21.93
N ALA A 618 -6.11 -15.19 -22.78
CA ALA A 618 -5.15 -14.97 -23.85
C ALA A 618 -3.80 -14.52 -23.25
N THR A 619 -2.76 -15.33 -23.45
CA THR A 619 -1.43 -15.17 -22.85
C THR A 619 -0.28 -15.42 -23.85
N PRO A 620 -0.29 -14.82 -25.06
CA PRO A 620 0.69 -15.11 -26.09
C PRO A 620 2.14 -14.74 -25.71
N GLY A 621 2.32 -13.83 -24.74
CA GLY A 621 3.63 -13.45 -24.20
C GLY A 621 4.05 -14.16 -22.91
N ALA A 622 3.25 -15.08 -22.36
CA ALA A 622 3.55 -15.77 -21.11
C ALA A 622 4.28 -17.11 -21.31
N LEU A 623 4.72 -17.72 -20.21
CA LEU A 623 5.35 -19.04 -20.21
C LEU A 623 4.38 -20.16 -20.63
N ILE A 624 3.10 -20.05 -20.26
CA ILE A 624 2.00 -20.89 -20.75
C ILE A 624 1.26 -20.11 -21.84
N THR A 625 1.29 -20.62 -23.07
CA THR A 625 0.94 -19.88 -24.30
C THR A 625 0.28 -20.82 -25.32
N PRO A 626 -0.58 -20.34 -26.24
CA PRO A 626 -1.08 -18.98 -26.39
C PRO A 626 -2.23 -18.61 -25.44
N THR A 627 -2.77 -19.59 -24.73
CA THR A 627 -3.87 -19.42 -23.78
C THR A 627 -3.60 -20.18 -22.50
N THR A 628 -3.99 -19.59 -21.36
CA THR A 628 -3.83 -20.19 -20.03
C THR A 628 -5.18 -20.34 -19.36
N PRO A 629 -5.48 -21.49 -18.72
CA PRO A 629 -6.67 -21.64 -17.88
C PRO A 629 -6.77 -20.55 -16.80
N PRO A 630 -7.99 -20.15 -16.41
CA PRO A 630 -8.20 -18.93 -15.62
C PRO A 630 -7.61 -18.96 -14.20
N VAL A 631 -7.65 -20.08 -13.48
CA VAL A 631 -7.01 -20.17 -12.15
C VAL A 631 -5.50 -20.09 -12.29
N THR A 632 -4.94 -20.83 -13.23
CA THR A 632 -3.49 -20.79 -13.53
C THR A 632 -3.03 -19.37 -13.88
N ALA A 633 -3.78 -18.66 -14.73
CA ALA A 633 -3.46 -17.29 -15.14
C ALA A 633 -3.56 -16.27 -13.98
N ALA A 634 -4.45 -16.50 -13.01
CA ALA A 634 -4.54 -15.67 -11.81
C ALA A 634 -3.33 -15.88 -10.89
N CYS A 635 -2.91 -17.12 -10.68
CA CYS A 635 -1.73 -17.46 -9.87
C CYS A 635 -0.43 -16.95 -10.51
N GLN A 636 -0.28 -17.16 -11.83
CA GLN A 636 0.86 -16.68 -12.63
C GLN A 636 0.93 -15.14 -12.71
N GLY A 637 -0.14 -14.42 -12.34
CA GLY A 637 -0.10 -12.97 -12.20
C GLY A 637 0.87 -12.49 -11.11
N CYS A 638 1.15 -13.32 -10.09
CA CYS A 638 2.11 -13.05 -9.03
C CYS A 638 3.30 -14.02 -9.01
N HIS A 639 3.04 -15.31 -9.30
CA HIS A 639 4.01 -16.40 -9.31
C HIS A 639 4.44 -16.68 -10.75
N ASP A 640 5.28 -15.81 -11.30
CA ASP A 640 5.57 -15.74 -12.74
C ASP A 640 6.89 -16.41 -13.14
N ASP A 641 7.56 -17.10 -12.22
CA ASP A 641 8.81 -17.80 -12.51
C ASP A 641 8.60 -19.14 -13.26
N LYS A 642 9.69 -19.67 -13.82
CA LYS A 642 9.64 -20.91 -14.63
C LYS A 642 9.24 -22.14 -13.84
N ALA A 643 9.61 -22.25 -12.56
CA ALA A 643 9.31 -23.43 -11.77
C ALA A 643 7.83 -23.48 -11.42
N THR A 644 7.24 -22.35 -11.04
CA THR A 644 5.79 -22.23 -10.79
C THR A 644 4.99 -22.45 -12.08
N ALA A 645 5.46 -21.95 -13.22
CA ALA A 645 4.82 -22.23 -14.52
C ALA A 645 4.87 -23.72 -14.89
N SER A 646 6.00 -24.40 -14.67
CA SER A 646 6.12 -25.84 -14.91
C SER A 646 5.21 -26.65 -13.99
N HIS A 647 5.09 -26.27 -12.72
CA HIS A 647 4.18 -26.91 -11.78
C HIS A 647 2.73 -26.76 -12.26
N ALA A 648 2.31 -25.54 -12.61
CA ALA A 648 0.96 -25.27 -13.08
C ALA A 648 0.65 -26.01 -14.39
N ALA A 649 1.57 -26.03 -15.35
CA ALA A 649 1.43 -26.79 -16.59
C ALA A 649 1.19 -28.29 -16.35
N GLY A 650 1.81 -28.87 -15.32
CA GLY A 650 1.58 -30.27 -14.93
C GLY A 650 0.21 -30.55 -14.29
N GLN A 651 -0.53 -29.50 -13.90
CA GLN A 651 -1.90 -29.62 -13.35
C GLN A 651 -2.99 -29.29 -14.38
N ILE A 652 -2.62 -29.10 -15.65
CA ILE A 652 -3.55 -28.83 -16.75
C ILE A 652 -3.67 -30.08 -17.62
N SER A 653 -4.90 -30.47 -17.92
CA SER A 653 -5.21 -31.59 -18.80
C SER A 653 -6.31 -31.22 -19.79
N GLN A 654 -6.68 -32.17 -20.67
CA GLN A 654 -7.83 -32.01 -21.55
C GLN A 654 -9.17 -31.78 -20.81
N PHE A 655 -9.23 -32.12 -19.52
CA PHE A 655 -10.43 -31.94 -18.69
C PHE A 655 -10.45 -30.59 -17.95
N GLY A 656 -9.39 -29.78 -18.06
CA GLY A 656 -9.22 -28.52 -17.32
C GLY A 656 -8.07 -28.57 -16.31
N GLU A 657 -8.12 -27.66 -15.33
CA GLU A 657 -7.11 -27.49 -14.29
C GLU A 657 -7.55 -28.11 -12.95
N SER A 658 -6.64 -28.80 -12.25
CA SER A 658 -6.91 -29.52 -10.99
C SER A 658 -6.55 -28.73 -9.73
N CYS A 659 -6.38 -27.41 -9.84
CA CYS A 659 -5.83 -26.55 -8.78
C CYS A 659 -6.61 -26.62 -7.46
N SER A 660 -7.95 -26.67 -7.54
CA SER A 660 -8.83 -26.66 -6.35
C SER A 660 -8.68 -27.88 -5.45
N ILE A 661 -8.13 -29.00 -5.95
CA ILE A 661 -7.86 -30.20 -5.15
C ILE A 661 -6.84 -29.90 -4.04
N CYS A 662 -5.80 -29.12 -4.36
CA CYS A 662 -4.70 -28.80 -3.45
C CYS A 662 -4.81 -27.40 -2.84
N HIS A 663 -5.40 -26.45 -3.57
CA HIS A 663 -5.47 -25.04 -3.21
C HIS A 663 -6.88 -24.52 -2.91
N GLY A 664 -7.91 -25.35 -3.00
CA GLY A 664 -9.26 -24.97 -2.60
C GLY A 664 -9.38 -24.71 -1.11
N SER A 665 -10.46 -24.07 -0.68
CA SER A 665 -10.66 -23.54 0.68
C SER A 665 -10.34 -24.55 1.81
N ASN A 666 -10.70 -25.83 1.62
CA ASN A 666 -10.51 -26.90 2.62
C ASN A 666 -9.29 -27.79 2.38
N ALA A 667 -8.49 -27.50 1.35
CA ALA A 667 -7.38 -28.34 0.95
C ALA A 667 -6.17 -28.20 1.90
N ALA A 668 -5.21 -29.11 1.76
CA ALA A 668 -3.98 -29.11 2.56
C ALA A 668 -3.15 -27.83 2.34
N PHE A 669 -3.13 -27.31 1.11
CA PHE A 669 -2.40 -26.12 0.70
C PHE A 669 -3.36 -25.02 0.22
N SER A 670 -4.50 -24.86 0.91
CA SER A 670 -5.48 -23.82 0.58
C SER A 670 -4.82 -22.44 0.50
N VAL A 671 -5.38 -21.56 -0.35
CA VAL A 671 -4.87 -20.18 -0.51
C VAL A 671 -4.73 -19.49 0.84
N ASP A 672 -5.72 -19.65 1.72
CA ASP A 672 -5.72 -19.13 3.09
C ASP A 672 -4.52 -19.61 3.93
N LYS A 673 -4.14 -20.89 3.83
CA LYS A 673 -3.02 -21.45 4.61
C LYS A 673 -1.68 -20.95 4.07
N VAL A 674 -1.47 -21.03 2.76
CA VAL A 674 -0.17 -20.74 2.13
C VAL A 674 0.11 -19.24 2.00
N HIS A 675 -0.92 -18.39 2.14
CA HIS A 675 -0.78 -16.93 2.23
C HIS A 675 -1.02 -16.40 3.65
N SER A 676 -1.22 -17.28 4.64
CA SER A 676 -1.35 -16.83 6.02
C SER A 676 -0.08 -16.10 6.48
N ARG A 677 -0.30 -15.09 7.34
CA ARG A 677 0.79 -14.37 8.02
C ARG A 677 1.48 -15.24 9.09
N VAL A 678 0.97 -16.42 9.41
CA VAL A 678 1.51 -17.34 10.42
C VAL A 678 1.55 -18.74 9.78
N GLN A 679 2.72 -19.18 9.30
CA GLN A 679 2.87 -20.51 8.68
C GLN A 679 3.61 -21.48 9.58
#